data_AF-A0A3B9M759-F1
#
_entry.id   AF-A0A3B9M759-F1
#
_cell.length_a   1.000
_cell.length_b   1.000
_cell.length_c   1.000
_cell.angle_alpha   90.00
_cell.angle_beta   90.00
_cell.angle_gamma   90.00
#
_symmetry.space_group_name_H-M   'P 1'
#
loop_
_entity.id
_entity.type
_entity.pdbx_description
1 polymer ?
#
loop_
_entity_poly.entity_id
_entity_poly.type
_entity_poly.pdbx_seq_one_letter_code
_entity_poly.pdbx_strand_id
1 'polypeptide(L)'
;MKPLQVAFVWHMHQPYYKDDLTNTYLLPWVRLRSAKDYFKMPALLDAYPKIRATFNLVPSLLAQIEDYGKEESVDLFLNLSKRDAAELTAEERAFIIRWMRESPRALRVQQSPRYLELASRAAEAQFTTQDMRDLQIWFNLAWCDPAWAESDPRLAELKRRDRDFSEADKEPLFEAQMEIMAKVIPKYRELADRGQAELTFSPYYHPILPLLAHVDSARTANPQIQLPDRHFSHREDAQRQIELGQGLFERLVGRRPTGMWPSEMAVGESVIGLATQANLDWMISDEEVLARSLDSNFYRDGEGRVNSPDQLYQPFKVEREGRSLSMVFRDSQISNSIGFDYQRMSSVDGARNLVGRLKRIREQQADKDYLAVIALDGENAWEFYPRDGHDFLNALYTELDASPDIVTTTVSDFIREHPPQQSLRHLHTGSWIGASLDTWIGDPEHNVAWELLADTRSWLEEQSLQKPQQSDAAALGWREILITEGSDWFWWFSRKHDSGMDTIWDNQFRLHLRNVYKLMGQRAPARLFQPIIKRTPTPERKVPAESISPSSRTDPVWSKAGYYIVGSGFGALHRPAGVVERVLYACDAERVYLCIDSPRSPAELEAQKIQFWLYFSGVPADGNGGTLELPLPLAAAAEFGFDAAHVARIVPKAGGASVTVARVDEAQTRAEPITTFEEADLFFIRIPLAMVGRHGGDTMEMALVVTREGRDIEQVPPSGSLGLRIPDDGSAAMAPGPKQLKVLVATSELAPFAKSGGVADVAASLSKELRRLGHDIRVVMPRYRQVEIGKHGLRPVVRDLQVPLGAQTIPATIFEGRLGDMVVYFVDCPQLYDREGMYGFGDDDARSVYFSRALLEMLPALQFSPDVIQIHDWYAALVPNLIDRIYTDGPVSEVATALTIHNLAAQGVFGFGALTLAGLDKWGLIQVGIPGLDNVVNVLGRGIHFADVVNTVSERYAAEIQTPELGEGLDELIRANAHKLHGIVNGIDYEIFDPKRDPNIPHHYTATAAEPKALDRAELRSELGLEQSDRPLCAMVSRLYDVKGLDLVEQAMPALLQFGVQVVVIGTGDRRYEDMFRRYAAERPGQVAAAIGFDAPLAQRIYAGADMLWMPSRYEPGGLAQLIALRYGTIPVVRATGGLADTIKDYDPVTPEGNGFTFAAYDPWQFYAAVVRAAETYRHPSLWSSLVKRAMTEDVSWSRSAQRYVQLFHAAIAARRERRGVTAVPD
;
A
#
# COMPACT_ATOMS: atom_id res chain seq x y z
N MET A 1 18.52 -45.85 -30.86
CA MET A 1 17.75 -45.12 -29.83
C MET A 1 16.48 -44.62 -30.47
N LYS A 2 15.33 -44.79 -29.79
CA LYS A 2 14.05 -44.27 -30.26
C LYS A 2 14.10 -42.73 -30.36
N PRO A 3 13.25 -42.09 -31.17
CA PRO A 3 13.10 -40.65 -31.11
C PRO A 3 12.52 -40.23 -29.75
N LEU A 4 12.92 -39.06 -29.25
CA LEU A 4 12.32 -38.44 -28.08
C LEU A 4 10.99 -37.80 -28.49
N GLN A 5 9.92 -38.09 -27.77
CA GLN A 5 8.63 -37.43 -27.98
C GLN A 5 8.58 -36.14 -27.16
N VAL A 6 8.17 -35.04 -27.78
CA VAL A 6 8.09 -33.72 -27.15
C VAL A 6 6.69 -33.17 -27.29
N ALA A 7 6.03 -32.85 -26.19
CA ALA A 7 4.73 -32.17 -26.20
C ALA A 7 4.91 -30.72 -25.76
N PHE A 8 4.67 -29.78 -26.68
CA PHE A 8 4.46 -28.38 -26.32
C PHE A 8 3.02 -28.20 -25.88
N VAL A 9 2.81 -27.58 -24.71
CA VAL A 9 1.49 -27.22 -24.19
C VAL A 9 1.47 -25.71 -23.94
N TRP A 10 0.89 -24.97 -24.88
CA TRP A 10 0.80 -23.51 -24.82
C TRP A 10 -0.50 -23.08 -24.16
N HIS A 11 -0.41 -22.37 -23.04
CA HIS A 11 -1.57 -21.88 -22.31
C HIS A 11 -1.97 -20.47 -22.75
N MET A 12 -3.13 -20.30 -23.37
CA MET A 12 -3.61 -18.99 -23.84
C MET A 12 -4.65 -18.44 -22.88
N HIS A 13 -4.29 -17.36 -22.20
CA HIS A 13 -5.07 -16.85 -21.08
C HIS A 13 -5.18 -15.31 -21.07
N GLN A 14 -6.35 -14.82 -20.65
CA GLN A 14 -6.54 -13.45 -20.16
C GLN A 14 -7.57 -13.44 -19.03
N PRO A 15 -7.42 -12.51 -18.07
CA PRO A 15 -8.47 -12.14 -17.13
C PRO A 15 -9.78 -11.77 -17.83
N TYR A 16 -10.88 -11.83 -17.07
CA TYR A 16 -12.17 -11.33 -17.52
C TYR A 16 -12.27 -9.82 -17.29
N TYR A 17 -12.18 -9.02 -18.36
CA TYR A 17 -12.08 -7.54 -18.28
C TYR A 17 -13.40 -6.78 -18.40
N LYS A 18 -14.49 -7.49 -18.71
CA LYS A 18 -15.78 -6.89 -19.05
C LYS A 18 -16.59 -6.57 -17.79
N ASP A 19 -17.09 -5.34 -17.72
CA ASP A 19 -18.18 -5.01 -16.81
C ASP A 19 -19.51 -5.38 -17.46
N ASP A 20 -20.13 -6.47 -16.97
CA ASP A 20 -21.38 -7.01 -17.52
C ASP A 20 -22.57 -6.04 -17.37
N LEU A 21 -22.51 -5.05 -16.49
CA LEU A 21 -23.60 -4.06 -16.33
C LEU A 21 -23.51 -2.90 -17.32
N THR A 22 -22.30 -2.46 -17.66
CA THR A 22 -22.10 -1.36 -18.62
C THR A 22 -21.82 -1.85 -20.04
N ASN A 23 -21.57 -3.15 -20.20
CA ASN A 23 -21.17 -3.78 -21.46
C ASN A 23 -19.88 -3.20 -22.04
N THR A 24 -18.96 -2.72 -21.19
CA THR A 24 -17.69 -2.10 -21.59
C THR A 24 -16.49 -2.93 -21.13
N TYR A 25 -15.45 -2.97 -21.97
CA TYR A 25 -14.16 -3.55 -21.62
C TYR A 25 -13.23 -2.48 -21.09
N LEU A 26 -12.74 -2.64 -19.86
CA LEU A 26 -11.86 -1.64 -19.24
C LEU A 26 -10.44 -1.69 -19.83
N LEU A 27 -9.97 -2.88 -20.19
CA LEU A 27 -8.60 -3.11 -20.66
C LEU A 27 -8.59 -3.78 -22.05
N PRO A 28 -7.60 -3.46 -22.91
CA PRO A 28 -7.64 -3.81 -24.34
C PRO A 28 -6.95 -5.16 -24.65
N TRP A 29 -6.46 -5.87 -23.64
CA TRP A 29 -5.47 -6.93 -23.81
C TRP A 29 -5.98 -8.13 -24.60
N VAL A 30 -7.26 -8.49 -24.48
CA VAL A 30 -7.88 -9.53 -25.32
C VAL A 30 -7.77 -9.17 -26.81
N ARG A 31 -8.13 -7.94 -27.18
CA ARG A 31 -8.04 -7.46 -28.57
C ARG A 31 -6.60 -7.36 -29.05
N LEU A 32 -5.73 -6.73 -28.27
CA LEU A 32 -4.33 -6.50 -28.67
C LEU A 32 -3.55 -7.81 -28.80
N ARG A 33 -3.74 -8.77 -27.88
CA ARG A 33 -3.13 -10.11 -27.98
C ARG A 33 -3.73 -10.94 -29.12
N SER A 34 -5.01 -10.73 -29.46
CA SER A 34 -5.64 -11.37 -30.62
C SER A 34 -5.01 -10.92 -31.95
N ALA A 35 -4.63 -9.65 -32.06
CA ALA A 35 -3.88 -9.10 -33.19
C ALA A 35 -2.40 -9.57 -33.26
N LYS A 36 -1.99 -10.44 -32.32
CA LYS A 36 -0.62 -10.89 -32.12
C LYS A 36 -0.57 -12.37 -31.76
N ASP A 37 -0.36 -12.71 -30.50
CA ASP A 37 0.08 -14.01 -30.04
C ASP A 37 -0.97 -15.12 -30.26
N TYR A 38 -2.25 -14.82 -30.00
CA TYR A 38 -3.33 -15.81 -30.12
C TYR A 38 -3.60 -16.25 -31.56
N PHE A 39 -3.26 -15.42 -32.55
CA PHE A 39 -3.32 -15.84 -33.95
C PHE A 39 -1.96 -16.31 -34.47
N LYS A 40 -0.88 -15.58 -34.20
CA LYS A 40 0.49 -15.83 -34.69
C LYS A 40 0.96 -17.24 -34.35
N MET A 41 0.84 -17.65 -33.08
CA MET A 41 1.40 -18.92 -32.63
C MET A 41 0.80 -20.13 -33.34
N PRO A 42 -0.54 -20.30 -33.41
CA PRO A 42 -1.11 -21.38 -34.21
C PRO A 42 -0.83 -21.18 -35.71
N ALA A 43 -0.85 -19.94 -36.23
CA ALA A 43 -0.59 -19.70 -37.66
C ALA A 43 0.82 -20.11 -38.11
N LEU A 44 1.84 -19.96 -37.26
CA LEU A 44 3.21 -20.39 -37.58
C LEU A 44 3.30 -21.88 -37.94
N LEU A 45 2.42 -22.73 -37.40
CA LEU A 45 2.41 -24.17 -37.68
C LEU A 45 2.06 -24.51 -39.14
N ASP A 46 1.51 -23.57 -39.92
CA ASP A 46 1.27 -23.77 -41.35
C ASP A 46 2.55 -24.02 -42.15
N ALA A 47 3.65 -23.40 -41.75
CA ALA A 47 4.95 -23.58 -42.39
C ALA A 47 5.66 -24.88 -41.97
N TYR A 48 5.17 -25.55 -40.92
CA TYR A 48 5.84 -26.68 -40.27
C TYR A 48 4.89 -27.87 -40.04
N PRO A 49 4.46 -28.58 -41.10
CA PRO A 49 3.40 -29.59 -41.02
C PRO A 49 3.73 -30.81 -40.16
N LYS A 50 5.02 -31.07 -39.85
CA LYS A 50 5.40 -32.15 -38.91
C LYS A 50 5.37 -31.71 -37.45
N ILE A 51 5.38 -30.40 -37.19
CA ILE A 51 5.34 -29.87 -35.84
C ILE A 51 3.92 -29.97 -35.30
N ARG A 52 3.79 -30.67 -34.17
CA ARG A 52 2.54 -30.83 -33.43
C ARG A 52 2.63 -30.11 -32.10
N ALA A 53 1.50 -29.58 -31.63
CA ALA A 53 1.43 -28.88 -30.36
C ALA A 53 0.07 -29.07 -29.70
N THR A 54 0.02 -28.84 -28.39
CA THR A 54 -1.21 -28.75 -27.62
C THR A 54 -1.43 -27.28 -27.28
N PHE A 55 -2.65 -26.78 -27.49
CA PHE A 55 -3.05 -25.43 -27.10
C PHE A 55 -4.16 -25.51 -26.07
N ASN A 56 -3.89 -24.97 -24.89
CA ASN A 56 -4.92 -24.75 -23.90
C ASN A 56 -5.58 -23.40 -24.12
N LEU A 57 -6.90 -23.36 -24.25
CA LEU A 57 -7.66 -22.14 -24.45
C LEU A 57 -8.59 -21.91 -23.25
N VAL A 58 -8.37 -20.83 -22.51
CA VAL A 58 -9.23 -20.50 -21.37
C VAL A 58 -10.61 -20.04 -21.87
N PRO A 59 -11.72 -20.61 -21.38
CA PRO A 59 -13.05 -20.28 -21.89
C PRO A 59 -13.46 -18.80 -21.71
N SER A 60 -13.08 -18.15 -20.61
CA SER A 60 -13.31 -16.70 -20.42
C SER A 60 -12.61 -15.85 -21.48
N LEU A 61 -11.42 -16.24 -21.95
CA LEU A 61 -10.75 -15.59 -23.08
C LEU A 61 -11.57 -15.79 -24.37
N LEU A 62 -11.99 -17.02 -24.66
CA LEU A 62 -12.78 -17.32 -25.87
C LEU A 62 -14.12 -16.58 -25.90
N ALA A 63 -14.80 -16.47 -24.75
CA ALA A 63 -16.02 -15.69 -24.61
C ALA A 63 -15.79 -14.22 -24.97
N GLN A 64 -14.69 -13.63 -24.48
CA GLN A 64 -14.36 -12.25 -24.77
C GLN A 64 -14.00 -12.07 -26.26
N ILE A 65 -13.25 -13.00 -26.86
CA ILE A 65 -12.92 -12.96 -28.30
C ILE A 65 -14.20 -13.00 -29.16
N GLU A 66 -15.14 -13.91 -28.85
CA GLU A 66 -16.44 -13.97 -29.52
C GLU A 66 -17.23 -12.66 -29.34
N ASP A 67 -17.18 -12.06 -28.15
CA ASP A 67 -17.96 -10.86 -27.84
C ASP A 67 -17.48 -9.62 -28.58
N TYR A 68 -16.17 -9.41 -28.73
CA TYR A 68 -15.61 -8.36 -29.60
C TYR A 68 -16.01 -8.52 -31.08
N GLY A 69 -16.41 -9.72 -31.50
CA GLY A 69 -16.97 -9.96 -32.83
C GLY A 69 -18.37 -9.35 -33.03
N LYS A 70 -19.01 -8.84 -31.96
CA LYS A 70 -20.29 -8.13 -32.02
C LYS A 70 -20.01 -6.62 -32.02
N GLU A 71 -20.63 -5.88 -32.95
CA GLU A 71 -20.35 -4.45 -33.20
C GLU A 71 -20.50 -3.53 -31.95
N GLU A 72 -21.23 -3.98 -30.92
CA GLU A 72 -21.54 -3.20 -29.71
C GLU A 72 -20.48 -3.33 -28.59
N SER A 73 -19.51 -4.23 -28.71
CA SER A 73 -18.52 -4.51 -27.66
C SER A 73 -17.17 -3.86 -27.97
N VAL A 74 -16.91 -2.69 -27.37
CA VAL A 74 -15.63 -1.96 -27.52
C VAL A 74 -14.91 -1.79 -26.19
N ASP A 75 -13.57 -1.83 -26.23
CA ASP A 75 -12.75 -1.38 -25.10
C ASP A 75 -12.55 0.14 -25.10
N LEU A 76 -12.29 0.66 -23.89
CA LEU A 76 -12.02 2.08 -23.68
C LEU A 76 -10.88 2.60 -24.58
N PHE A 77 -9.83 1.82 -24.80
CA PHE A 77 -8.69 2.23 -25.61
C PHE A 77 -9.07 2.32 -27.10
N LEU A 78 -9.81 1.33 -27.62
CA LEU A 78 -10.31 1.32 -28.99
C LEU A 78 -11.27 2.48 -29.23
N ASN A 79 -12.21 2.71 -28.30
CA ASN A 79 -13.15 3.81 -28.38
C ASN A 79 -12.40 5.15 -28.48
N LEU A 80 -11.48 5.40 -27.53
CA LEU A 80 -10.65 6.61 -27.54
C LEU A 80 -9.74 6.70 -28.76
N SER A 81 -9.25 5.58 -29.30
CA SER A 81 -8.40 5.59 -30.50
C SER A 81 -9.18 5.90 -31.79
N LYS A 82 -10.48 5.55 -31.83
CA LYS A 82 -11.37 5.85 -32.96
C LYS A 82 -11.89 7.29 -32.97
N ARG A 83 -11.95 7.98 -31.83
CA ARG A 83 -12.36 9.41 -31.77
C ARG A 83 -11.37 10.30 -32.54
N ASP A 84 -11.89 11.33 -33.21
CA ASP A 84 -11.07 12.34 -33.89
C ASP A 84 -10.15 13.01 -32.86
N ALA A 85 -8.85 13.08 -33.18
CA ALA A 85 -7.86 13.62 -32.26
C ALA A 85 -8.12 15.10 -31.90
N ALA A 86 -8.81 15.84 -32.77
CA ALA A 86 -9.20 17.23 -32.55
C ALA A 86 -10.42 17.39 -31.63
N GLU A 87 -11.23 16.34 -31.47
CA GLU A 87 -12.44 16.32 -30.64
C GLU A 87 -12.20 15.76 -29.23
N LEU A 88 -11.02 15.20 -28.97
CA LEU A 88 -10.65 14.68 -27.65
C LEU A 88 -10.67 15.79 -26.61
N THR A 89 -11.35 15.53 -25.50
CA THR A 89 -11.29 16.42 -24.33
C THR A 89 -9.90 16.41 -23.69
N ALA A 90 -9.58 17.41 -22.85
CA ALA A 90 -8.30 17.44 -22.15
C ALA A 90 -8.03 16.16 -21.32
N GLU A 91 -9.10 15.64 -20.72
CA GLU A 91 -9.18 14.40 -19.94
C GLU A 91 -8.81 13.16 -20.78
N GLU A 92 -9.42 13.03 -21.96
CA GLU A 92 -9.15 11.94 -22.88
C GLU A 92 -7.74 12.01 -23.48
N ARG A 93 -7.26 13.23 -23.77
CA ARG A 93 -5.88 13.43 -24.21
C ARG A 93 -4.90 12.98 -23.12
N ALA A 94 -5.17 13.31 -21.86
CA ALA A 94 -4.37 12.85 -20.74
C ALA A 94 -4.41 11.32 -20.56
N PHE A 95 -5.55 10.65 -20.82
CA PHE A 95 -5.62 9.18 -20.86
C PHE A 95 -4.65 8.62 -21.87
N ILE A 96 -4.74 9.08 -23.11
CA ILE A 96 -3.94 8.57 -24.23
C ILE A 96 -2.45 8.82 -23.94
N ILE A 97 -2.07 10.01 -23.49
CA ILE A 97 -0.68 10.31 -23.14
C ILE A 97 -0.18 9.45 -21.97
N ARG A 98 -1.05 9.11 -21.02
CA ARG A 98 -0.65 8.29 -19.86
C ARG A 98 -0.51 6.81 -20.22
N TRP A 99 -1.46 6.25 -20.97
CA TRP A 99 -1.62 4.82 -21.13
C TRP A 99 -1.21 4.29 -22.51
N MET A 100 -1.30 5.11 -23.55
CA MET A 100 -0.88 4.75 -24.91
C MET A 100 0.54 5.24 -25.23
N ARG A 101 1.17 6.02 -24.33
CA ARG A 101 2.59 6.34 -24.39
C ARG A 101 3.38 5.30 -23.60
N GLU A 102 3.65 4.18 -24.24
CA GLU A 102 4.37 3.08 -23.61
C GLU A 102 5.84 3.43 -23.30
N SER A 103 6.48 2.60 -22.46
CA SER A 103 7.87 2.81 -22.07
C SER A 103 8.79 2.88 -23.30
N PRO A 104 9.68 3.89 -23.41
CA PRO A 104 10.73 3.94 -24.44
C PRO A 104 11.64 2.71 -24.46
N ARG A 105 11.68 1.93 -23.38
CA ARG A 105 12.45 0.69 -23.27
C ARG A 105 11.77 -0.52 -23.92
N ALA A 106 10.47 -0.45 -24.20
CA ALA A 106 9.75 -1.55 -24.82
C ALA A 106 10.24 -1.76 -26.26
N LEU A 107 10.56 -3.01 -26.62
CA LEU A 107 11.11 -3.34 -27.94
C LEU A 107 10.19 -2.91 -29.08
N ARG A 108 8.86 -3.03 -28.90
CA ARG A 108 7.85 -2.57 -29.87
C ARG A 108 7.87 -1.06 -30.10
N VAL A 109 8.12 -0.26 -29.06
CA VAL A 109 8.23 1.20 -29.18
C VAL A 109 9.51 1.57 -29.95
N GLN A 110 10.61 0.86 -29.69
CA GLN A 110 11.90 1.10 -30.34
C GLN A 110 11.92 0.79 -31.84
N GLN A 111 10.93 0.07 -32.36
CA GLN A 111 10.82 -0.26 -33.78
C GLN A 111 10.34 0.92 -34.64
N SER A 112 9.82 1.99 -34.05
CA SER A 112 9.36 3.19 -34.75
C SER A 112 10.08 4.44 -34.23
N PRO A 113 10.75 5.21 -35.12
CA PRO A 113 11.31 6.51 -34.75
C PRO A 113 10.27 7.46 -34.18
N ARG A 114 9.09 7.57 -34.80
CA ARG A 114 8.03 8.46 -34.31
C ARG A 114 7.44 8.00 -32.99
N TYR A 115 7.14 6.72 -32.82
CA TYR A 115 6.58 6.24 -31.56
C TYR A 115 7.58 6.41 -30.42
N LEU A 116 8.86 6.11 -30.65
CA LEU A 116 9.94 6.36 -29.70
C LEU A 116 10.11 7.85 -29.38
N GLU A 117 10.01 8.73 -30.37
CA GLU A 117 10.02 10.18 -30.16
C GLU A 117 8.91 10.60 -29.19
N LEU A 118 7.67 10.19 -29.45
CA LEU A 118 6.50 10.52 -28.64
C LEU A 118 6.59 9.90 -27.23
N ALA A 119 7.06 8.66 -27.14
CA ALA A 119 7.30 7.95 -25.89
C ALA A 119 8.38 8.60 -25.01
N SER A 120 9.41 9.16 -25.63
CA SER A 120 10.56 9.74 -24.94
C SER A 120 10.36 11.20 -24.51
N ARG A 121 9.23 11.83 -24.88
CA ARG A 121 8.93 13.19 -24.45
C ARG A 121 8.75 13.28 -22.94
N ALA A 122 9.24 14.38 -22.35
CA ALA A 122 9.05 14.69 -20.93
C ALA A 122 7.56 14.71 -20.54
N ALA A 123 7.26 14.53 -19.26
CA ALA A 123 5.88 14.46 -18.77
C ALA A 123 5.10 15.78 -18.99
N GLU A 124 5.82 16.91 -19.07
CA GLU A 124 5.29 18.26 -19.24
C GLU A 124 5.24 18.71 -20.71
N ALA A 125 5.67 17.86 -21.64
CA ALA A 125 5.70 18.21 -23.06
C ALA A 125 4.28 18.39 -23.61
N GLN A 126 4.06 19.45 -24.39
CA GLN A 126 2.80 19.65 -25.10
C GLN A 126 2.69 18.65 -26.26
N PHE A 127 1.55 17.98 -26.34
CA PHE A 127 1.18 17.13 -27.48
C PHE A 127 0.23 17.91 -28.38
N THR A 128 0.57 18.04 -29.65
CA THR A 128 -0.30 18.61 -30.69
C THR A 128 -1.42 17.62 -31.05
N THR A 129 -2.48 18.08 -31.74
CA THR A 129 -3.50 17.17 -32.30
C THR A 129 -2.88 16.10 -33.19
N GLN A 130 -1.84 16.45 -33.97
CA GLN A 130 -1.10 15.49 -34.79
C GLN A 130 -0.36 14.46 -33.92
N ASP A 131 0.30 14.88 -32.83
CA ASP A 131 0.96 13.94 -31.92
C ASP A 131 -0.04 12.97 -31.26
N MET A 132 -1.23 13.45 -30.88
CA MET A 132 -2.29 12.61 -30.32
C MET A 132 -2.76 11.55 -31.31
N ARG A 133 -2.96 11.94 -32.57
CA ARG A 133 -3.36 11.02 -33.64
C ARG A 133 -2.28 9.99 -33.93
N ASP A 134 -1.02 10.43 -34.00
CA ASP A 134 0.11 9.53 -34.19
C ASP A 134 0.22 8.52 -33.04
N LEU A 135 -0.02 8.94 -31.79
CA LEU A 135 -0.09 8.04 -30.63
C LEU A 135 -1.24 7.03 -30.73
N GLN A 136 -2.46 7.46 -31.09
CA GLN A 136 -3.62 6.57 -31.25
C GLN A 136 -3.34 5.45 -32.26
N ILE A 137 -2.67 5.77 -33.37
CA ILE A 137 -2.31 4.78 -34.40
C ILE A 137 -1.13 3.93 -33.94
N TRP A 138 -0.05 4.53 -33.45
CA TRP A 138 1.16 3.78 -33.09
C TRP A 138 0.96 2.81 -31.94
N PHE A 139 0.20 3.19 -30.92
CA PHE A 139 -0.14 2.28 -29.84
C PHE A 139 -0.80 1.02 -30.41
N ASN A 140 -1.84 1.15 -31.23
CA ASN A 140 -2.53 -0.02 -31.77
C ASN A 140 -1.69 -0.77 -32.83
N LEU A 141 -0.95 -0.07 -33.68
CA LEU A 141 -0.11 -0.68 -34.72
C LEU A 141 1.08 -1.46 -34.13
N ALA A 142 1.71 -0.95 -33.08
CA ALA A 142 2.84 -1.62 -32.41
C ALA A 142 2.45 -2.92 -31.68
N TRP A 143 1.15 -3.13 -31.43
CA TRP A 143 0.59 -4.36 -30.88
C TRP A 143 0.18 -5.38 -31.94
N CYS A 144 0.31 -5.06 -33.24
CA CYS A 144 0.14 -6.04 -34.30
C CYS A 144 1.40 -6.89 -34.44
N ASP A 145 1.26 -8.21 -34.69
CA ASP A 145 2.42 -9.07 -34.96
C ASP A 145 3.35 -8.44 -36.02
N PRO A 146 4.67 -8.30 -35.78
CA PRO A 146 5.56 -7.60 -36.68
C PRO A 146 5.61 -8.17 -38.11
N ALA A 147 5.53 -9.50 -38.27
CA ALA A 147 5.55 -10.14 -39.57
C ALA A 147 4.23 -9.95 -40.33
N TRP A 148 3.10 -9.96 -39.63
CA TRP A 148 1.81 -9.59 -40.19
C TRP A 148 1.74 -8.11 -40.56
N ALA A 149 2.18 -7.20 -39.68
CA ALA A 149 2.22 -5.76 -39.96
C ALA A 149 3.11 -5.40 -41.15
N GLU A 150 4.12 -6.20 -41.45
CA GLU A 150 4.99 -6.06 -42.63
C GLU A 150 4.39 -6.63 -43.92
N SER A 151 3.47 -7.60 -43.81
CA SER A 151 2.89 -8.30 -44.96
C SER A 151 1.50 -7.80 -45.36
N ASP A 152 0.70 -7.27 -44.42
CA ASP A 152 -0.58 -6.62 -44.74
C ASP A 152 -0.32 -5.25 -45.38
N PRO A 153 -0.74 -5.02 -46.65
CA PRO A 153 -0.45 -3.77 -47.35
C PRO A 153 -0.93 -2.51 -46.63
N ARG A 154 -2.03 -2.61 -45.86
CA ARG A 154 -2.60 -1.49 -45.10
C ARG A 154 -1.65 -1.12 -43.96
N LEU A 155 -1.28 -2.10 -43.13
CA LEU A 155 -0.42 -1.90 -41.96
C LEU A 155 1.02 -1.55 -42.35
N ALA A 156 1.53 -2.17 -43.41
CA ALA A 156 2.88 -1.93 -43.92
C ALA A 156 3.03 -0.48 -44.40
N GLU A 157 2.00 0.08 -45.05
CA GLU A 157 2.00 1.48 -45.45
C GLU A 157 1.96 2.43 -44.25
N LEU A 158 1.17 2.13 -43.22
CA LEU A 158 1.16 2.91 -41.97
C LEU A 158 2.54 2.89 -41.30
N LYS A 159 3.15 1.71 -41.19
CA LYS A 159 4.50 1.52 -40.61
C LYS A 159 5.56 2.26 -41.41
N ARG A 160 5.48 2.24 -42.76
CA ARG A 160 6.41 2.93 -43.66
C ARG A 160 6.31 4.46 -43.55
N ARG A 161 5.10 5.00 -43.43
CA ARG A 161 4.89 6.44 -43.30
C ARG A 161 5.39 6.97 -41.95
N ASP A 162 5.25 6.18 -40.89
CA ASP A 162 5.75 6.40 -39.53
C ASP A 162 5.19 7.62 -38.77
N ARG A 163 4.74 8.67 -39.45
CA ARG A 163 4.24 9.90 -38.83
C ARG A 163 3.22 10.61 -39.71
N ASP A 164 2.68 11.71 -39.21
CA ASP A 164 1.78 12.59 -39.96
C ASP A 164 0.55 11.83 -40.47
N PHE A 165 0.00 10.95 -39.62
CA PHE A 165 -1.19 10.20 -39.94
C PHE A 165 -2.42 11.13 -40.06
N SER A 166 -3.42 10.69 -40.81
CA SER A 166 -4.72 11.32 -40.95
C SER A 166 -5.80 10.53 -40.20
N GLU A 167 -6.96 11.13 -39.93
CA GLU A 167 -8.06 10.42 -39.27
C GLU A 167 -8.54 9.21 -40.09
N ALA A 168 -8.48 9.30 -41.42
CA ALA A 168 -8.81 8.20 -42.33
C ALA A 168 -7.86 6.99 -42.21
N ASP A 169 -6.67 7.17 -41.61
CA ASP A 169 -5.70 6.08 -41.44
C ASP A 169 -6.03 5.15 -40.26
N LYS A 170 -6.95 5.56 -39.37
CA LYS A 170 -7.41 4.77 -38.23
C LYS A 170 -8.25 3.57 -38.66
N GLU A 171 -9.16 3.79 -39.62
CA GLU A 171 -10.10 2.79 -40.11
C GLU A 171 -9.40 1.52 -40.64
N PRO A 172 -8.45 1.59 -41.59
CA PRO A 172 -7.81 0.38 -42.12
C PRO A 172 -6.98 -0.39 -41.07
N LEU A 173 -6.45 0.29 -40.05
CA LEU A 173 -5.77 -0.36 -38.92
C LEU A 173 -6.76 -1.19 -38.08
N PHE A 174 -7.89 -0.59 -37.70
CA PHE A 174 -8.85 -1.28 -36.85
C PHE A 174 -9.60 -2.38 -37.59
N GLU A 175 -9.91 -2.19 -38.88
CA GLU A 175 -10.45 -3.26 -39.73
C GLU A 175 -9.49 -4.46 -39.77
N ALA A 176 -8.20 -4.22 -40.02
CA ALA A 176 -7.19 -5.26 -40.05
C ALA A 176 -7.09 -6.02 -38.71
N GLN A 177 -7.13 -5.30 -37.57
CA GLN A 177 -7.13 -5.93 -36.25
C GLN A 177 -8.38 -6.80 -36.00
N MET A 178 -9.57 -6.30 -36.35
CA MET A 178 -10.82 -7.04 -36.18
C MET A 178 -10.86 -8.28 -37.11
N GLU A 179 -10.35 -8.17 -38.34
CA GLU A 179 -10.23 -9.30 -39.27
C GLU A 179 -9.33 -10.42 -38.73
N ILE A 180 -8.20 -10.09 -38.10
CA ILE A 180 -7.31 -11.09 -37.48
C ILE A 180 -7.97 -11.70 -36.24
N MET A 181 -8.59 -10.87 -35.40
CA MET A 181 -9.28 -11.33 -34.20
C MET A 181 -10.39 -12.35 -34.53
N ALA A 182 -11.17 -12.10 -35.59
CA ALA A 182 -12.19 -13.03 -36.07
C ALA A 182 -11.62 -14.39 -36.56
N LYS A 183 -10.33 -14.44 -36.91
CA LYS A 183 -9.65 -15.67 -37.36
C LYS A 183 -9.03 -16.50 -36.24
N VAL A 184 -8.92 -15.98 -35.02
CA VAL A 184 -8.26 -16.67 -33.88
C VAL A 184 -8.89 -18.04 -33.62
N ILE A 185 -10.18 -18.10 -33.27
CA ILE A 185 -10.87 -19.37 -32.97
C ILE A 185 -10.89 -20.30 -34.19
N PRO A 186 -11.26 -19.84 -35.41
CA PRO A 186 -11.17 -20.66 -36.61
C PRO A 186 -9.80 -21.28 -36.85
N LYS A 187 -8.70 -20.56 -36.54
CA LYS A 187 -7.35 -21.06 -36.78
C LYS A 187 -6.99 -22.24 -35.88
N TYR A 188 -7.34 -22.18 -34.59
CA TYR A 188 -7.18 -23.32 -33.69
C TYR A 188 -7.99 -24.53 -34.16
N ARG A 189 -9.23 -24.31 -34.60
CA ARG A 189 -10.09 -25.38 -35.14
C ARG A 189 -9.50 -26.04 -36.37
N GLU A 190 -9.01 -25.25 -37.31
CA GLU A 190 -8.36 -25.74 -38.53
C GLU A 190 -7.19 -26.69 -38.21
N LEU A 191 -6.32 -26.31 -37.28
CA LEU A 191 -5.18 -27.13 -36.85
C LEU A 191 -5.60 -28.43 -36.17
N ALA A 192 -6.66 -28.37 -35.36
CA ALA A 192 -7.23 -29.55 -34.70
C ALA A 192 -7.91 -30.49 -35.71
N ASP A 193 -8.61 -29.94 -36.70
CA ASP A 193 -9.30 -30.70 -37.74
C ASP A 193 -8.33 -31.49 -38.62
N ARG A 194 -7.16 -30.93 -38.93
CA ARG A 194 -6.09 -31.63 -39.66
C ARG A 194 -5.17 -32.49 -38.77
N GLY A 195 -5.45 -32.59 -37.46
CA GLY A 195 -4.71 -33.42 -36.52
C GLY A 195 -3.30 -32.93 -36.19
N GLN A 196 -3.01 -31.65 -36.41
CA GLN A 196 -1.72 -31.05 -36.07
C GLN A 196 -1.70 -30.45 -34.66
N ALA A 197 -2.86 -30.04 -34.14
CA ALA A 197 -3.00 -29.54 -32.78
C ALA A 197 -3.99 -30.36 -31.95
N GLU A 198 -3.66 -30.58 -30.68
CA GLU A 198 -4.63 -30.92 -29.64
C GLU A 198 -5.12 -29.62 -29.00
N LEU A 199 -6.42 -29.51 -28.72
CA LEU A 199 -6.99 -28.35 -28.04
C LEU A 199 -7.55 -28.79 -26.68
N THR A 200 -7.07 -28.14 -25.63
CA THR A 200 -7.51 -28.37 -24.24
C THR A 200 -8.11 -27.10 -23.67
N PHE A 201 -8.68 -27.20 -22.48
CA PHE A 201 -9.31 -26.08 -21.80
C PHE A 201 -8.89 -25.98 -20.33
N SER A 202 -9.20 -24.84 -19.73
CA SER A 202 -9.20 -24.62 -18.28
C SER A 202 -10.63 -24.38 -17.77
N PRO A 203 -10.89 -24.46 -16.46
CA PRO A 203 -12.17 -24.04 -15.91
C PRO A 203 -12.50 -22.58 -16.27
N TYR A 204 -13.79 -22.24 -16.37
CA TYR A 204 -14.27 -21.10 -17.16
C TYR A 204 -13.56 -19.77 -16.88
N TYR A 205 -13.59 -19.27 -15.64
CA TYR A 205 -12.95 -18.01 -15.22
C TYR A 205 -11.56 -18.23 -14.61
N HIS A 206 -10.90 -19.34 -14.96
CA HIS A 206 -9.54 -19.66 -14.50
C HIS A 206 -9.34 -19.69 -12.96
N PRO A 207 -10.23 -20.29 -12.14
CA PRO A 207 -10.04 -20.38 -10.69
C PRO A 207 -9.00 -21.41 -10.26
N ILE A 208 -8.42 -21.24 -9.06
CA ILE A 208 -7.58 -22.26 -8.40
C ILE A 208 -8.47 -23.35 -7.81
N LEU A 209 -8.72 -24.42 -8.58
CA LEU A 209 -9.67 -25.49 -8.23
C LEU A 209 -9.49 -26.09 -6.83
N PRO A 210 -8.26 -26.38 -6.34
CA PRO A 210 -8.08 -26.89 -4.98
C PRO A 210 -8.66 -25.94 -3.92
N LEU A 211 -8.45 -24.62 -4.06
CA LEU A 211 -8.91 -23.61 -3.11
C LEU A 211 -10.43 -23.42 -3.15
N LEU A 212 -11.05 -23.49 -4.34
CA LEU A 212 -12.51 -23.48 -4.45
C LEU A 212 -13.12 -24.70 -3.77
N ALA A 213 -12.55 -25.88 -4.00
CA ALA A 213 -13.03 -27.10 -3.37
C ALA A 213 -12.94 -26.99 -1.84
N HIS A 214 -11.80 -26.52 -1.32
CA HIS A 214 -11.61 -26.21 0.10
C HIS A 214 -10.32 -25.39 0.32
N VAL A 215 -10.40 -24.19 0.91
CA VAL A 215 -9.20 -23.34 1.13
C VAL A 215 -8.11 -23.99 2.01
N ASP A 216 -8.49 -24.90 2.92
CA ASP A 216 -7.56 -25.71 3.69
C ASP A 216 -6.63 -26.59 2.84
N SER A 217 -6.91 -26.79 1.56
CA SER A 217 -6.00 -27.49 0.64
C SER A 217 -4.62 -26.82 0.58
N ALA A 218 -4.53 -25.52 0.85
CA ALA A 218 -3.25 -24.81 0.95
C ALA A 218 -2.36 -25.35 2.09
N ARG A 219 -2.96 -25.85 3.18
CA ARG A 219 -2.21 -26.44 4.31
C ARG A 219 -1.48 -27.72 3.95
N THR A 220 -1.87 -28.40 2.88
CA THR A 220 -1.14 -29.58 2.36
C THR A 220 0.26 -29.19 1.88
N ALA A 221 0.41 -28.04 1.22
CA ALA A 221 1.70 -27.53 0.78
C ALA A 221 2.43 -26.75 1.88
N ASN A 222 1.70 -25.95 2.65
CA ASN A 222 2.23 -25.11 3.71
C ASN A 222 1.36 -25.24 4.98
N PRO A 223 1.69 -26.15 5.91
CA PRO A 223 0.87 -26.39 7.11
C PRO A 223 0.70 -25.17 8.04
N GLN A 224 1.50 -24.11 7.85
CA GLN A 224 1.55 -22.92 8.69
C GLN A 224 0.92 -21.69 8.03
N ILE A 225 0.36 -21.85 6.82
CA ILE A 225 -0.32 -20.78 6.11
C ILE A 225 -1.48 -20.23 6.94
N GLN A 226 -1.59 -18.91 7.02
CA GLN A 226 -2.70 -18.23 7.69
C GLN A 226 -3.88 -18.17 6.73
N LEU A 227 -4.95 -18.90 7.03
CA LEU A 227 -6.15 -18.90 6.19
C LEU A 227 -7.12 -17.79 6.59
N PRO A 228 -8.04 -17.39 5.69
CA PRO A 228 -9.14 -16.49 6.04
C PRO A 228 -9.98 -17.05 7.20
N ASP A 229 -10.49 -16.17 8.06
CA ASP A 229 -11.31 -16.57 9.21
C ASP A 229 -12.59 -17.27 8.76
N ARG A 230 -13.14 -16.82 7.62
CA ARG A 230 -14.24 -17.50 6.94
C ARG A 230 -13.69 -18.43 5.86
N HIS A 231 -13.77 -19.73 6.12
CA HIS A 231 -13.31 -20.75 5.19
C HIS A 231 -14.24 -20.81 3.97
N PHE A 232 -13.68 -20.61 2.77
CA PHE A 232 -14.36 -20.86 1.51
C PHE A 232 -14.21 -22.35 1.13
N SER A 233 -15.32 -23.04 0.90
CA SER A 233 -15.32 -24.49 0.62
C SER A 233 -16.54 -24.87 -0.23
N HIS A 234 -16.42 -24.71 -1.53
CA HIS A 234 -17.50 -24.88 -2.51
C HIS A 234 -17.04 -25.72 -3.71
N ARG A 235 -16.96 -27.03 -3.50
CA ARG A 235 -16.63 -28.01 -4.55
C ARG A 235 -17.61 -27.95 -5.73
N GLU A 236 -18.86 -27.58 -5.48
CA GLU A 236 -19.89 -27.37 -6.48
C GLU A 236 -19.55 -26.23 -7.45
N ASP A 237 -18.90 -25.16 -6.99
CA ASP A 237 -18.49 -24.05 -7.86
C ASP A 237 -17.32 -24.49 -8.75
N ALA A 238 -16.36 -25.23 -8.19
CA ALA A 238 -15.29 -25.86 -8.95
C ALA A 238 -15.82 -26.80 -10.04
N GLN A 239 -16.83 -27.62 -9.73
CA GLN A 239 -17.51 -28.47 -10.71
C GLN A 239 -18.20 -27.62 -11.79
N ARG A 240 -18.92 -26.58 -11.39
CA ARG A 240 -19.65 -25.68 -12.30
C ARG A 240 -18.71 -24.94 -13.24
N GLN A 241 -17.56 -24.46 -12.77
CA GLN A 241 -16.54 -23.80 -13.59
C GLN A 241 -15.98 -24.75 -14.66
N ILE A 242 -15.79 -26.04 -14.34
CA ILE A 242 -15.37 -27.07 -15.29
C ILE A 242 -16.48 -27.32 -16.32
N GLU A 243 -17.72 -27.51 -15.90
CA GLU A 243 -18.86 -27.81 -16.78
C GLU A 243 -19.16 -26.65 -17.73
N LEU A 244 -19.21 -25.41 -17.22
CA LEU A 244 -19.38 -24.20 -18.05
C LEU A 244 -18.21 -24.06 -19.02
N GLY A 245 -16.99 -24.31 -18.55
CA GLY A 245 -15.79 -24.24 -19.37
C GLY A 245 -15.81 -25.23 -20.54
N GLN A 246 -16.12 -26.51 -20.27
CA GLN A 246 -16.29 -27.54 -21.29
C GLN A 246 -17.40 -27.18 -22.28
N GLY A 247 -18.56 -26.73 -21.78
CA GLY A 247 -19.70 -26.39 -22.62
C GLY A 247 -19.44 -25.22 -23.56
N LEU A 248 -18.81 -24.14 -23.07
CA LEU A 248 -18.45 -23.00 -23.91
C LEU A 248 -17.37 -23.40 -24.92
N PHE A 249 -16.35 -24.13 -24.48
CA PHE A 249 -15.28 -24.60 -25.36
C PHE A 249 -15.84 -25.45 -26.49
N GLU A 250 -16.71 -26.43 -26.18
CA GLU A 250 -17.35 -27.27 -27.19
C GLU A 250 -18.21 -26.46 -28.16
N ARG A 251 -18.94 -25.44 -27.69
CA ARG A 251 -19.72 -24.53 -28.54
C ARG A 251 -18.86 -23.78 -29.55
N LEU A 252 -17.75 -23.20 -29.10
CA LEU A 252 -16.91 -22.31 -29.92
C LEU A 252 -15.96 -23.08 -30.84
N VAL A 253 -15.35 -24.13 -30.30
CA VAL A 253 -14.34 -24.94 -30.98
C VAL A 253 -14.98 -26.09 -31.78
N GLY A 254 -16.18 -26.53 -31.41
CA GLY A 254 -16.91 -27.61 -32.07
C GLY A 254 -16.47 -29.02 -31.67
N ARG A 255 -15.67 -29.15 -30.61
CA ARG A 255 -15.15 -30.43 -30.09
C ARG A 255 -15.10 -30.39 -28.57
N ARG A 256 -15.43 -31.50 -27.92
CA ARG A 256 -15.28 -31.66 -26.48
C ARG A 256 -13.80 -31.88 -26.13
N PRO A 257 -13.22 -31.15 -25.15
CA PRO A 257 -11.82 -31.32 -24.78
C PRO A 257 -11.62 -32.61 -23.96
N THR A 258 -10.51 -33.31 -24.20
CA THR A 258 -10.10 -34.54 -23.48
C THR A 258 -9.07 -34.27 -22.40
N GLY A 259 -8.25 -33.22 -22.57
CA GLY A 259 -7.28 -32.75 -21.59
C GLY A 259 -7.73 -31.49 -20.88
N MET A 260 -7.26 -31.29 -19.65
CA MET A 260 -7.44 -30.03 -18.91
C MET A 260 -6.09 -29.50 -18.43
N TRP A 261 -5.89 -28.19 -18.63
CA TRP A 261 -4.91 -27.40 -17.88
C TRP A 261 -5.62 -26.81 -16.66
N PRO A 262 -5.39 -27.35 -15.44
CA PRO A 262 -5.88 -26.71 -14.23
C PRO A 262 -5.25 -25.31 -14.15
N SER A 263 -6.03 -24.29 -13.77
CA SER A 263 -5.54 -22.91 -13.66
C SER A 263 -4.26 -22.88 -12.82
N GLU A 264 -3.21 -22.23 -13.34
CA GLU A 264 -1.90 -22.18 -12.69
C GLU A 264 -1.28 -23.56 -12.41
N MET A 265 -1.65 -24.57 -13.22
CA MET A 265 -1.29 -25.97 -13.00
C MET A 265 -1.62 -26.47 -11.58
N ALA A 266 -2.58 -25.81 -10.92
CA ALA A 266 -2.93 -26.06 -9.54
C ALA A 266 -3.75 -27.35 -9.44
N VAL A 267 -3.15 -28.36 -8.83
CA VAL A 267 -3.74 -29.69 -8.65
C VAL A 267 -3.80 -30.08 -7.19
N GLY A 268 -4.51 -31.17 -6.92
CA GLY A 268 -4.61 -31.80 -5.61
C GLY A 268 -5.64 -32.93 -5.65
N GLU A 269 -5.70 -33.71 -4.57
CA GLU A 269 -6.61 -34.85 -4.45
C GLU A 269 -8.09 -34.49 -4.69
N SER A 270 -8.50 -33.30 -4.26
CA SER A 270 -9.87 -32.79 -4.41
C SER A 270 -10.28 -32.56 -5.87
N VAL A 271 -9.32 -32.33 -6.77
CA VAL A 271 -9.56 -32.00 -8.18
C VAL A 271 -9.71 -33.24 -9.05
N ILE A 272 -9.04 -34.35 -8.71
CA ILE A 272 -9.07 -35.59 -9.51
C ILE A 272 -10.51 -36.13 -9.65
N GLY A 273 -11.30 -36.09 -8.56
CA GLY A 273 -12.70 -36.48 -8.59
C GLY A 273 -13.53 -35.63 -9.56
N LEU A 274 -13.29 -34.30 -9.56
CA LEU A 274 -13.97 -33.38 -10.48
C LEU A 274 -13.59 -33.66 -11.94
N ALA A 275 -12.30 -33.89 -12.21
CA ALA A 275 -11.82 -34.15 -13.56
C ALA A 275 -12.35 -35.48 -14.15
N THR A 276 -12.36 -36.55 -13.34
CA THR A 276 -12.90 -37.84 -13.76
C THR A 276 -14.43 -37.85 -13.92
N GLN A 277 -15.15 -36.98 -13.17
CA GLN A 277 -16.58 -36.75 -13.35
C GLN A 277 -16.88 -36.01 -14.67
N ALA A 278 -16.00 -35.07 -15.05
CA ALA A 278 -16.06 -34.32 -16.30
C ALA A 278 -15.63 -35.14 -17.54
N ASN A 279 -15.32 -36.43 -17.37
CA ASN A 279 -14.81 -37.36 -18.39
C ASN A 279 -13.56 -36.87 -19.10
N LEU A 280 -12.61 -36.33 -18.32
CA LEU A 280 -11.29 -35.97 -18.83
C LEU A 280 -10.37 -37.20 -18.85
N ASP A 281 -9.54 -37.28 -19.88
CA ASP A 281 -8.55 -38.35 -20.07
C ASP A 281 -7.24 -38.01 -19.37
N TRP A 282 -6.86 -36.72 -19.35
CA TRP A 282 -5.60 -36.28 -18.75
C TRP A 282 -5.60 -34.85 -18.17
N MET A 283 -4.69 -34.61 -17.23
CA MET A 283 -4.35 -33.29 -16.67
C MET A 283 -2.83 -33.08 -16.63
N ILE A 284 -2.41 -31.81 -16.55
CA ILE A 284 -0.99 -31.41 -16.43
C ILE A 284 -0.69 -30.69 -15.12
N SER A 285 0.51 -30.91 -14.58
CA SER A 285 1.08 -30.09 -13.51
C SER A 285 2.62 -29.95 -13.63
N ASP A 286 3.28 -29.50 -12.56
CA ASP A 286 4.70 -29.13 -12.54
C ASP A 286 5.63 -30.22 -11.97
N GLU A 287 6.91 -30.23 -12.38
CA GLU A 287 7.91 -31.18 -11.89
C GLU A 287 8.05 -31.18 -10.37
N GLU A 288 7.90 -30.01 -9.71
CA GLU A 288 7.99 -29.93 -8.26
C GLU A 288 6.80 -30.59 -7.56
N VAL A 289 5.61 -30.51 -8.17
CA VAL A 289 4.42 -31.21 -7.66
C VAL A 289 4.61 -32.72 -7.79
N LEU A 290 5.18 -33.19 -8.90
CA LEU A 290 5.54 -34.61 -9.06
C LEU A 290 6.59 -35.04 -8.03
N ALA A 291 7.64 -34.25 -7.84
CA ALA A 291 8.71 -34.54 -6.89
C ALA A 291 8.15 -34.76 -5.48
N ARG A 292 7.26 -33.87 -5.01
CA ARG A 292 6.58 -34.03 -3.72
C ARG A 292 5.61 -35.20 -3.68
N SER A 293 4.91 -35.48 -4.78
CA SER A 293 4.00 -36.63 -4.90
C SER A 293 4.72 -37.98 -4.81
N LEU A 294 6.00 -38.02 -5.19
CA LEU A 294 6.85 -39.20 -5.17
C LEU A 294 7.77 -39.29 -3.94
N ASP A 295 7.75 -38.30 -3.04
CA ASP A 295 8.76 -38.12 -1.99
C ASP A 295 10.21 -38.16 -2.56
N SER A 296 10.41 -37.55 -3.72
CA SER A 296 11.64 -37.57 -4.52
C SER A 296 12.17 -36.15 -4.76
N ASN A 297 13.39 -36.04 -5.29
CA ASN A 297 13.99 -34.76 -5.71
C ASN A 297 14.57 -34.90 -7.11
N PHE A 298 14.18 -34.00 -8.00
CA PHE A 298 14.78 -33.87 -9.33
C PHE A 298 15.89 -32.84 -9.31
N TYR A 299 17.08 -33.23 -9.77
CA TYR A 299 18.18 -32.30 -10.03
C TYR A 299 18.84 -32.66 -11.35
N ARG A 300 19.54 -31.68 -11.91
CA ARG A 300 20.23 -31.81 -13.20
C ARG A 300 21.74 -31.65 -12.99
N ASP A 301 22.53 -32.44 -13.69
CA ASP A 301 24.00 -32.33 -13.65
C ASP A 301 24.52 -31.10 -14.42
N GLY A 302 25.85 -30.91 -14.47
CA GLY A 302 26.47 -29.79 -15.20
C GLY A 302 26.23 -29.80 -16.71
N GLU A 303 25.78 -30.93 -17.28
CA GLU A 303 25.36 -31.05 -18.68
C GLU A 303 23.83 -30.91 -18.82
N GLY A 304 23.08 -30.77 -17.73
CA GLY A 304 21.63 -30.64 -17.72
C GLY A 304 20.86 -31.97 -17.77
N ARG A 305 21.51 -33.10 -17.48
CA ARG A 305 20.88 -34.43 -17.43
C ARG A 305 20.17 -34.63 -16.10
N VAL A 306 18.94 -35.15 -16.13
CA VAL A 306 18.12 -35.38 -14.93
C VAL A 306 18.58 -36.64 -14.20
N ASN A 307 18.62 -36.63 -12.86
CA ASN A 307 19.02 -37.79 -12.05
C ASN A 307 18.03 -38.98 -12.14
N SER A 308 16.74 -38.71 -12.27
CA SER A 308 15.66 -39.71 -12.35
C SER A 308 14.77 -39.48 -13.59
N PRO A 309 15.31 -39.60 -14.82
CA PRO A 309 14.59 -39.25 -16.04
C PRO A 309 13.39 -40.17 -16.31
N ASP A 310 13.44 -41.41 -15.81
CA ASP A 310 12.36 -42.40 -15.88
C ASP A 310 11.13 -42.06 -15.05
N GLN A 311 11.25 -41.13 -14.10
CA GLN A 311 10.14 -40.62 -13.31
C GLN A 311 9.57 -39.35 -13.94
N LEU A 312 10.42 -38.42 -14.40
CA LEU A 312 9.96 -37.14 -14.93
C LEU A 312 9.33 -37.25 -16.33
N TYR A 313 9.90 -38.06 -17.23
CA TYR A 313 9.48 -38.13 -18.63
C TYR A 313 8.49 -39.27 -18.93
N GLN A 314 7.64 -39.61 -17.96
CA GLN A 314 6.60 -40.63 -18.08
C GLN A 314 5.24 -40.09 -17.59
N PRO A 315 4.13 -40.47 -18.22
CA PRO A 315 2.80 -40.20 -17.68
C PRO A 315 2.50 -41.11 -16.48
N PHE A 316 1.71 -40.59 -15.54
CA PHE A 316 1.25 -41.33 -14.36
C PHE A 316 -0.25 -41.57 -14.38
N LYS A 317 -0.68 -42.71 -13.86
CA LYS A 317 -2.10 -43.01 -13.60
C LYS A 317 -2.46 -42.57 -12.19
N VAL A 318 -3.55 -41.82 -12.04
CA VAL A 318 -4.15 -41.52 -10.73
C VAL A 318 -5.56 -42.09 -10.69
N GLU A 319 -5.92 -42.73 -9.59
CA GLU A 319 -7.23 -43.38 -9.42
C GLU A 319 -7.99 -42.76 -8.24
N ARG A 320 -9.26 -42.40 -8.49
CA ARG A 320 -10.18 -41.90 -7.46
C ARG A 320 -11.59 -42.34 -7.79
N GLU A 321 -12.35 -42.76 -6.78
CA GLU A 321 -13.77 -43.14 -6.95
C GLU A 321 -14.01 -44.20 -8.04
N GLY A 322 -13.05 -45.11 -8.25
CA GLY A 322 -13.13 -46.18 -9.24
C GLY A 322 -12.92 -45.75 -10.70
N ARG A 323 -12.53 -44.48 -10.93
CA ARG A 323 -12.14 -43.95 -12.24
C ARG A 323 -10.66 -43.59 -12.24
N SER A 324 -10.03 -43.61 -13.41
CA SER A 324 -8.63 -43.28 -13.59
C SER A 324 -8.41 -42.12 -14.54
N LEU A 325 -7.41 -41.31 -14.26
CA LEU A 325 -6.98 -40.15 -15.06
C LEU A 325 -5.48 -40.24 -15.30
N SER A 326 -5.01 -39.82 -16.47
CA SER A 326 -3.57 -39.65 -16.73
C SER A 326 -3.07 -38.27 -16.26
N MET A 327 -1.93 -38.24 -15.59
CA MET A 327 -1.20 -37.03 -15.22
C MET A 327 0.08 -36.95 -16.01
N VAL A 328 0.35 -35.78 -16.60
CA VAL A 328 1.67 -35.44 -17.15
C VAL A 328 2.26 -34.27 -16.38
N PHE A 329 3.58 -34.19 -16.34
CA PHE A 329 4.29 -33.14 -15.61
C PHE A 329 5.29 -32.48 -16.55
N ARG A 330 5.33 -31.14 -16.54
CA ARG A 330 6.27 -30.40 -17.38
C ARG A 330 7.70 -30.49 -16.86
N ASP A 331 8.67 -30.38 -17.76
CA ASP A 331 10.04 -30.04 -17.38
C ASP A 331 10.10 -28.55 -17.07
N SER A 332 10.15 -28.21 -15.78
CA SER A 332 10.04 -26.81 -15.34
C SER A 332 11.26 -25.99 -15.77
N GLN A 333 12.47 -26.56 -15.76
CA GLN A 333 13.67 -25.83 -16.19
C GLN A 333 13.61 -25.46 -17.68
N ILE A 334 13.30 -26.40 -18.56
CA ILE A 334 13.24 -26.15 -20.01
C ILE A 334 12.08 -25.20 -20.34
N SER A 335 10.92 -25.40 -19.70
CA SER A 335 9.77 -24.53 -19.87
C SER A 335 10.09 -23.08 -19.43
N ASN A 336 10.69 -22.92 -18.25
CA ASN A 336 11.06 -21.61 -17.71
C ASN A 336 12.16 -20.93 -18.52
N SER A 337 13.08 -21.67 -19.15
CA SER A 337 14.10 -21.05 -20.00
C SER A 337 13.50 -20.33 -21.22
N ILE A 338 12.39 -20.82 -21.79
CA ILE A 338 11.65 -20.09 -22.83
C ILE A 338 11.05 -18.80 -22.27
N GLY A 339 10.46 -18.86 -21.08
CA GLY A 339 9.81 -17.71 -20.44
C GLY A 339 10.78 -16.62 -19.98
N PHE A 340 11.94 -16.99 -19.45
CA PHE A 340 12.76 -16.07 -18.64
C PHE A 340 14.22 -15.93 -19.08
N ASP A 341 14.81 -16.95 -19.71
CA ASP A 341 16.24 -16.99 -20.00
C ASP A 341 16.57 -16.62 -21.44
N TYR A 342 15.89 -17.25 -22.40
CA TYR A 342 16.22 -17.17 -23.83
C TYR A 342 15.92 -15.80 -24.45
N GLN A 343 15.11 -14.96 -23.80
CA GLN A 343 14.95 -13.54 -24.15
C GLN A 343 16.28 -12.76 -24.13
N ARG A 344 17.31 -13.27 -23.45
CA ARG A 344 18.65 -12.66 -23.37
C ARG A 344 19.64 -13.21 -24.40
N MET A 345 19.21 -14.15 -25.23
CA MET A 345 20.02 -14.81 -26.25
C MET A 345 19.56 -14.39 -27.66
N SER A 346 20.37 -14.68 -28.67
CA SER A 346 19.88 -14.64 -30.05
C SER A 346 18.81 -15.71 -30.25
N SER A 347 17.79 -15.44 -31.08
CA SER A 347 16.70 -16.37 -31.35
C SER A 347 17.19 -17.76 -31.81
N VAL A 348 18.25 -17.78 -32.63
CA VAL A 348 18.85 -19.03 -33.13
C VAL A 348 19.61 -19.79 -32.03
N ASP A 349 20.39 -19.09 -31.19
CA ASP A 349 21.16 -19.74 -30.13
C ASP A 349 20.24 -20.27 -29.02
N GLY A 350 19.17 -19.54 -28.69
CA GLY A 350 18.13 -20.01 -27.77
C GLY A 350 17.48 -21.30 -28.28
N ALA A 351 17.04 -21.31 -29.54
CA ALA A 351 16.45 -22.49 -30.17
C ALA A 351 17.40 -23.69 -30.18
N ARG A 352 18.67 -23.48 -30.55
CA ARG A 352 19.71 -24.52 -30.54
C ARG A 352 20.02 -25.02 -29.13
N ASN A 353 20.02 -24.15 -28.13
CA ASN A 353 20.22 -24.55 -26.74
C ASN A 353 19.09 -25.46 -26.28
N LEU A 354 17.83 -25.10 -26.57
CA LEU A 354 16.65 -25.89 -26.24
C LEU A 354 16.72 -27.26 -26.92
N VAL A 355 16.94 -27.31 -28.24
CA VAL A 355 17.08 -28.58 -28.98
C VAL A 355 18.26 -29.40 -28.46
N GLY A 356 19.36 -28.75 -28.06
CA GLY A 356 20.49 -29.40 -27.40
C GLY A 356 20.12 -30.06 -26.07
N ARG A 357 19.29 -29.40 -25.24
CA ARG A 357 18.76 -29.98 -23.99
C ARG A 357 17.87 -31.19 -24.28
N LEU A 358 16.99 -31.11 -25.28
CA LEU A 358 16.17 -32.24 -25.72
C LEU A 358 17.01 -33.43 -26.21
N LYS A 359 18.09 -33.18 -26.96
CA LYS A 359 19.02 -34.25 -27.39
C LYS A 359 19.66 -34.96 -26.19
N ARG A 360 20.00 -34.25 -25.12
CA ARG A 360 20.54 -34.85 -23.89
C ARG A 360 19.50 -35.68 -23.15
N ILE A 361 18.23 -35.28 -23.14
CA ILE A 361 17.14 -36.13 -22.61
C ILE A 361 17.05 -37.43 -23.42
N ARG A 362 17.11 -37.34 -24.74
CA ARG A 362 17.10 -38.51 -25.63
C ARG A 362 18.27 -39.46 -25.35
N GLU A 363 19.46 -38.94 -25.05
CA GLU A 363 20.61 -39.78 -24.65
C GLU A 363 20.32 -40.60 -23.38
N GLN A 364 19.49 -40.07 -22.46
CA GLN A 364 19.07 -40.78 -21.24
C GLN A 364 17.95 -41.81 -21.47
N GLN A 365 17.23 -41.72 -22.58
CA GLN A 365 16.03 -42.52 -22.89
C GLN A 365 16.28 -44.02 -23.06
N ALA A 366 17.47 -44.40 -23.55
CA ALA A 366 17.79 -45.78 -23.93
C ALA A 366 16.69 -46.41 -24.83
N ASP A 367 16.01 -47.47 -24.35
CA ASP A 367 14.94 -48.19 -25.08
C ASP A 367 13.51 -47.80 -24.66
N LYS A 368 13.36 -46.87 -23.70
CA LYS A 368 12.08 -46.42 -23.17
C LYS A 368 11.42 -45.39 -24.08
N ASP A 369 10.13 -45.15 -23.90
CA ASP A 369 9.39 -44.12 -24.63
C ASP A 369 9.21 -42.91 -23.73
N TYR A 370 10.06 -41.89 -23.85
CA TYR A 370 10.00 -40.68 -23.03
C TYR A 370 9.09 -39.62 -23.67
N LEU A 371 8.33 -38.91 -22.82
CA LEU A 371 7.60 -37.69 -23.17
C LEU A 371 8.21 -36.51 -22.42
N ALA A 372 8.92 -35.64 -23.14
CA ALA A 372 9.34 -34.35 -22.61
C ALA A 372 8.22 -33.32 -22.80
N VAL A 373 7.59 -32.91 -21.70
CA VAL A 373 6.50 -31.91 -21.74
C VAL A 373 7.07 -30.53 -21.48
N ILE A 374 6.89 -29.61 -22.43
CA ILE A 374 7.26 -28.20 -22.31
C ILE A 374 5.96 -27.40 -22.24
N ALA A 375 5.70 -26.76 -21.10
CA ALA A 375 4.41 -26.14 -20.83
C ALA A 375 4.55 -24.81 -20.10
N LEU A 376 3.94 -23.77 -20.66
CA LEU A 376 3.97 -22.40 -20.17
C LEU A 376 2.90 -21.55 -20.87
N ASP A 377 2.69 -20.35 -20.36
CA ASP A 377 1.85 -19.33 -20.99
C ASP A 377 2.34 -18.98 -22.40
N GLY A 378 1.37 -18.90 -23.30
CA GLY A 378 1.58 -18.66 -24.72
C GLY A 378 1.66 -17.19 -25.09
N GLU A 379 1.30 -16.23 -24.23
CA GLU A 379 1.36 -14.80 -24.60
C GLU A 379 2.48 -14.01 -23.91
N ASN A 380 2.94 -14.43 -22.73
CA ASN A 380 3.71 -13.54 -21.83
C ASN A 380 5.18 -13.33 -22.23
N ALA A 381 5.86 -14.36 -22.73
CA ALA A 381 7.30 -14.31 -22.96
C ALA A 381 7.70 -13.36 -24.11
N TRP A 382 6.85 -13.20 -25.12
CA TRP A 382 7.27 -12.74 -26.44
C TRP A 382 7.61 -11.26 -26.52
N GLU A 383 7.06 -10.41 -25.66
CA GLU A 383 7.33 -8.97 -25.66
C GLU A 383 8.81 -8.62 -25.38
N PHE A 384 9.54 -9.55 -24.77
CA PHE A 384 10.94 -9.41 -24.46
C PHE A 384 11.86 -10.00 -25.53
N TYR A 385 11.29 -10.68 -26.53
CA TYR A 385 12.04 -11.19 -27.67
C TYR A 385 12.03 -10.16 -28.80
N PRO A 386 13.13 -10.06 -29.56
CA PRO A 386 13.12 -9.36 -30.84
C PRO A 386 11.99 -9.88 -31.74
N ARG A 387 11.31 -8.93 -32.41
CA ARG A 387 10.15 -9.21 -33.29
C ARG A 387 9.11 -10.13 -32.65
N ASP A 388 8.82 -9.92 -31.36
CA ASP A 388 7.78 -10.62 -30.63
C ASP A 388 7.89 -12.16 -30.69
N GLY A 389 9.12 -12.67 -30.58
CA GLY A 389 9.38 -14.11 -30.54
C GLY A 389 9.20 -14.83 -31.88
N HIS A 390 8.78 -14.13 -32.94
CA HIS A 390 8.56 -14.70 -34.27
C HIS A 390 9.83 -15.41 -34.79
N ASP A 391 10.98 -14.77 -34.65
CA ASP A 391 12.25 -15.33 -35.12
C ASP A 391 12.70 -16.53 -34.27
N PHE A 392 12.39 -16.55 -32.98
CA PHE A 392 12.72 -17.67 -32.08
C PHE A 392 11.86 -18.90 -32.38
N LEU A 393 10.55 -18.72 -32.51
CA LEU A 393 9.64 -19.83 -32.82
C LEU A 393 9.95 -20.44 -34.19
N ASN A 394 10.23 -19.63 -35.22
CA ASN A 394 10.67 -20.16 -36.52
C ASN A 394 12.01 -20.91 -36.42
N ALA A 395 12.99 -20.37 -35.69
CA ALA A 395 14.27 -21.06 -35.51
C ALA A 395 14.07 -22.40 -34.79
N LEU A 396 13.26 -22.43 -33.74
CA LEU A 396 12.92 -23.63 -32.99
C LEU A 396 12.20 -24.67 -33.85
N TYR A 397 11.14 -24.28 -34.56
CA TYR A 397 10.39 -25.21 -35.41
C TYR A 397 11.19 -25.69 -36.62
N THR A 398 12.09 -24.88 -37.16
CA THR A 398 13.02 -25.30 -38.22
C THR A 398 13.99 -26.37 -37.71
N GLU A 399 14.61 -26.15 -36.55
CA GLU A 399 15.53 -27.12 -35.94
C GLU A 399 14.81 -28.43 -35.54
N LEU A 400 13.55 -28.34 -35.08
CA LEU A 400 12.73 -29.50 -34.75
C LEU A 400 12.26 -30.27 -36.00
N ASP A 401 11.78 -29.59 -37.05
CA ASP A 401 11.30 -30.23 -38.28
C ASP A 401 12.43 -30.95 -39.06
N ALA A 402 13.65 -30.45 -38.93
CA ALA A 402 14.86 -31.04 -39.47
C ALA A 402 15.44 -32.19 -38.62
N SER A 403 14.98 -32.37 -37.37
CA SER A 403 15.51 -33.37 -36.45
C SER A 403 14.87 -34.74 -36.71
N PRO A 404 15.64 -35.80 -37.05
CA PRO A 404 15.12 -37.17 -37.12
C PRO A 404 14.96 -37.82 -35.73
N ASP A 405 15.52 -37.16 -34.71
CA ASP A 405 15.81 -37.74 -33.40
C ASP A 405 14.85 -37.25 -32.30
N ILE A 406 14.10 -36.18 -32.60
CA ILE A 406 13.14 -35.54 -31.73
C ILE A 406 11.87 -35.38 -32.56
N VAL A 407 10.74 -35.88 -32.05
CA VAL A 407 9.45 -35.82 -32.72
C VAL A 407 8.49 -35.06 -31.81
N THR A 408 7.83 -34.04 -32.34
CA THR A 408 6.78 -33.35 -31.60
C THR A 408 5.47 -34.14 -31.67
N THR A 409 4.77 -34.25 -30.55
CA THR A 409 3.51 -34.98 -30.44
C THR A 409 2.49 -34.18 -29.60
N THR A 410 1.25 -34.64 -29.56
CA THR A 410 0.25 -34.15 -28.61
C THR A 410 0.24 -35.02 -27.36
N VAL A 411 -0.26 -34.51 -26.24
CA VAL A 411 -0.27 -35.28 -24.99
C VAL A 411 -1.18 -36.50 -25.13
N SER A 412 -2.35 -36.33 -25.75
CA SER A 412 -3.31 -37.40 -25.99
C SER A 412 -2.80 -38.45 -27.00
N ASP A 413 -2.10 -38.06 -28.06
CA ASP A 413 -1.45 -39.01 -28.98
C ASP A 413 -0.45 -39.89 -28.24
N PHE A 414 0.42 -39.27 -27.43
CA PHE A 414 1.41 -40.01 -26.66
C PHE A 414 0.78 -40.97 -25.66
N ILE A 415 -0.19 -40.50 -24.85
CA ILE A 415 -0.83 -41.34 -23.82
C ILE A 415 -1.58 -42.52 -24.45
N ARG A 416 -2.19 -42.34 -25.63
CA ARG A 416 -2.90 -43.41 -26.35
C ARG A 416 -1.95 -44.49 -26.87
N GLU A 417 -0.77 -44.10 -27.37
CA GLU A 417 0.25 -45.03 -27.86
C GLU A 417 1.05 -45.66 -26.70
N HIS A 418 1.26 -44.91 -25.63
CA HIS A 418 2.08 -45.24 -24.47
C HIS A 418 1.32 -44.94 -23.16
N PRO A 419 0.30 -45.77 -22.82
CA PRO A 419 -0.50 -45.55 -21.62
C PRO A 419 0.35 -45.58 -20.35
N PRO A 420 -0.04 -44.83 -19.28
CA PRO A 420 0.75 -44.74 -18.07
C PRO A 420 0.95 -46.12 -17.42
N GLN A 421 2.23 -46.46 -17.21
CA GLN A 421 2.63 -47.73 -16.58
C GLN A 421 2.79 -47.60 -15.06
N GLN A 422 2.92 -46.37 -14.56
CA GLN A 422 3.13 -46.06 -13.15
C GLN A 422 1.86 -45.46 -12.54
N SER A 423 1.52 -45.84 -11.32
CA SER A 423 0.41 -45.23 -10.57
C SER A 423 0.95 -44.29 -9.49
N LEU A 424 0.40 -43.08 -9.40
CA LEU A 424 0.61 -42.19 -8.25
C LEU A 424 -0.40 -42.52 -7.17
N ARG A 425 0.10 -42.85 -5.97
CA ARG A 425 -0.74 -43.16 -4.80
C ARG A 425 -1.29 -41.91 -4.14
N HIS A 426 -0.57 -40.80 -4.26
CA HIS A 426 -0.92 -39.51 -3.73
C HIS A 426 -0.47 -38.45 -4.74
N LEU A 427 -1.32 -37.46 -5.00
CA LEU A 427 -0.99 -36.25 -5.73
C LEU A 427 -0.88 -35.09 -4.74
N HIS A 428 0.33 -34.53 -4.64
CA HIS A 428 0.61 -33.36 -3.81
C HIS A 428 -0.24 -32.17 -4.28
N THR A 429 -0.82 -31.44 -3.33
CA THR A 429 -1.59 -30.23 -3.64
C THR A 429 -0.65 -29.06 -3.86
N GLY A 430 -0.66 -28.45 -5.04
CA GLY A 430 0.22 -27.32 -5.36
C GLY A 430 0.06 -26.83 -6.79
N SER A 431 0.71 -25.72 -7.11
CA SER A 431 0.76 -25.09 -8.44
C SER A 431 2.15 -25.22 -9.08
N TRP A 432 2.34 -24.63 -10.26
CA TRP A 432 3.67 -24.50 -10.87
C TRP A 432 4.64 -23.62 -10.06
N ILE A 433 4.16 -22.86 -9.08
CA ILE A 433 4.99 -22.00 -8.22
C ILE A 433 5.24 -22.70 -6.89
N GLY A 434 6.47 -23.20 -6.71
CA GLY A 434 6.95 -23.75 -5.45
C GLY A 434 6.19 -24.99 -4.95
N ALA A 435 5.45 -25.67 -5.85
CA ALA A 435 4.48 -26.71 -5.52
C ALA A 435 3.56 -26.31 -4.34
N SER A 436 3.14 -25.03 -4.32
CA SER A 436 2.34 -24.42 -3.27
C SER A 436 1.16 -23.64 -3.85
N LEU A 437 0.24 -23.21 -2.97
CA LEU A 437 -0.89 -22.34 -3.29
C LEU A 437 -0.76 -20.95 -2.64
N ASP A 438 0.34 -20.68 -1.93
CA ASP A 438 0.60 -19.45 -1.15
C ASP A 438 0.61 -18.16 -1.98
N THR A 439 0.64 -18.28 -3.31
CA THR A 439 0.52 -17.16 -4.23
C THR A 439 -0.90 -16.58 -4.25
N TRP A 440 -1.95 -17.40 -4.06
CA TRP A 440 -3.36 -16.98 -4.19
C TRP A 440 -4.14 -16.96 -2.87
N ILE A 441 -3.50 -17.36 -1.77
CA ILE A 441 -4.09 -17.37 -0.43
C ILE A 441 -2.98 -17.26 0.62
N GLY A 442 -3.29 -16.83 1.83
CA GLY A 442 -2.31 -16.76 2.92
C GLY A 442 -1.87 -15.36 3.29
N ASP A 443 -1.93 -14.43 2.34
CA ASP A 443 -1.61 -13.03 2.56
C ASP A 443 -2.82 -12.27 3.13
N PRO A 444 -2.62 -11.22 3.96
CA PRO A 444 -3.72 -10.48 4.57
C PRO A 444 -4.74 -9.95 3.54
N GLU A 445 -4.26 -9.38 2.43
CA GLU A 445 -5.11 -8.88 1.34
C GLU A 445 -5.90 -10.00 0.66
N HIS A 446 -5.28 -11.16 0.42
CA HIS A 446 -5.97 -12.32 -0.16
C HIS A 446 -7.02 -12.88 0.80
N ASN A 447 -6.70 -12.97 2.09
CA ASN A 447 -7.63 -13.48 3.09
C ASN A 447 -8.86 -12.57 3.19
N VAL A 448 -8.68 -11.25 3.21
CA VAL A 448 -9.79 -10.29 3.14
C VAL A 448 -10.61 -10.50 1.87
N ALA A 449 -9.98 -10.68 0.71
CA ALA A 449 -10.68 -10.92 -0.54
C ALA A 449 -11.50 -12.22 -0.53
N TRP A 450 -10.92 -13.32 -0.01
CA TRP A 450 -11.61 -14.59 0.18
C TRP A 450 -12.80 -14.46 1.16
N GLU A 451 -12.67 -13.68 2.23
CA GLU A 451 -13.76 -13.41 3.17
C GLU A 451 -14.88 -12.59 2.53
N LEU A 452 -14.54 -11.54 1.77
CA LEU A 452 -15.51 -10.75 1.04
C LEU A 452 -16.30 -11.60 0.03
N LEU A 453 -15.60 -12.50 -0.68
CA LEU A 453 -16.19 -13.46 -1.60
C LEU A 453 -17.09 -14.46 -0.86
N ALA A 454 -16.58 -15.12 0.19
CA ALA A 454 -17.32 -16.09 0.98
C ALA A 454 -18.63 -15.53 1.55
N ASP A 455 -18.58 -14.32 2.08
CA ASP A 455 -19.75 -13.65 2.62
C ASP A 455 -20.75 -13.25 1.54
N THR A 456 -20.28 -12.69 0.42
CA THR A 456 -21.15 -12.25 -0.68
C THR A 456 -21.85 -13.46 -1.31
N ARG A 457 -21.11 -14.56 -1.49
CA ARG A 457 -21.66 -15.83 -1.98
C ARG A 457 -22.71 -16.40 -1.02
N SER A 458 -22.37 -16.52 0.27
CA SER A 458 -23.30 -17.07 1.28
C SER A 458 -24.59 -16.25 1.33
N TRP A 459 -24.46 -14.92 1.25
CA TRP A 459 -25.60 -14.03 1.17
C TRP A 459 -26.46 -14.28 -0.09
N LEU A 460 -25.83 -14.44 -1.26
CA LEU A 460 -26.55 -14.73 -2.51
C LEU A 460 -27.28 -16.08 -2.45
N GLU A 461 -26.66 -17.09 -1.85
CA GLU A 461 -27.26 -18.41 -1.65
C GLU A 461 -28.52 -18.32 -0.80
N GLU A 462 -28.45 -17.65 0.36
CA GLU A 462 -29.60 -17.42 1.22
C GLU A 462 -30.72 -16.66 0.49
N GLN A 463 -30.38 -15.61 -0.27
CA GLN A 463 -31.37 -14.83 -1.02
C GLN A 463 -32.01 -15.63 -2.16
N SER A 464 -31.23 -16.47 -2.85
CA SER A 464 -31.71 -17.33 -3.95
C SER A 464 -32.73 -18.34 -3.45
N LEU A 465 -32.54 -18.90 -2.25
CA LEU A 465 -33.49 -19.81 -1.61
C LEU A 465 -34.78 -19.09 -1.16
N GLN A 466 -34.66 -17.88 -0.62
CA GLN A 466 -35.80 -17.11 -0.10
C GLN A 466 -36.67 -16.47 -1.19
N LYS A 467 -36.10 -16.17 -2.36
CA LYS A 467 -36.79 -15.49 -3.47
C LYS A 467 -36.67 -16.26 -4.80
N PRO A 468 -37.27 -17.46 -4.93
CA PRO A 468 -37.17 -18.26 -6.16
C PRO A 468 -37.72 -17.56 -7.41
N GLN A 469 -38.61 -16.58 -7.24
CA GLN A 469 -39.21 -15.79 -8.32
C GLN A 469 -38.22 -14.81 -8.97
N GLN A 470 -37.04 -14.57 -8.38
CA GLN A 470 -35.97 -13.72 -8.92
C GLN A 470 -34.85 -14.55 -9.58
N SER A 471 -35.18 -15.69 -10.18
CA SER A 471 -34.22 -16.66 -10.72
C SER A 471 -33.22 -16.07 -11.71
N ASP A 472 -33.66 -15.13 -12.55
CA ASP A 472 -32.80 -14.55 -13.59
C ASP A 472 -31.77 -13.59 -12.99
N ALA A 473 -32.18 -12.77 -12.01
CA ALA A 473 -31.28 -11.89 -11.27
C ALA A 473 -30.29 -12.71 -10.42
N ALA A 474 -30.75 -13.79 -9.81
CA ALA A 474 -29.90 -14.73 -9.07
C ALA A 474 -28.88 -15.40 -10.00
N ALA A 475 -29.28 -15.80 -11.21
CA ALA A 475 -28.36 -16.39 -12.20
C ALA A 475 -27.25 -15.42 -12.62
N LEU A 476 -27.57 -14.13 -12.81
CA LEU A 476 -26.58 -13.08 -13.05
C LEU A 476 -25.68 -12.86 -11.83
N GLY A 477 -26.24 -12.85 -10.62
CA GLY A 477 -25.46 -12.77 -9.38
C GLY A 477 -24.48 -13.94 -9.22
N TRP A 478 -24.90 -15.17 -9.55
CA TRP A 478 -24.02 -16.34 -9.53
C TRP A 478 -22.90 -16.24 -10.56
N ARG A 479 -23.16 -15.63 -11.72
CA ARG A 479 -22.12 -15.36 -12.71
C ARG A 479 -21.05 -14.40 -12.16
N GLU A 480 -21.45 -13.34 -11.47
CA GLU A 480 -20.52 -12.40 -10.81
C GLU A 480 -19.65 -13.09 -9.75
N ILE A 481 -20.23 -14.02 -8.97
CA ILE A 481 -19.46 -14.86 -8.03
C ILE A 481 -18.39 -15.68 -8.77
N LEU A 482 -18.78 -16.41 -9.82
CA LEU A 482 -17.85 -17.23 -10.59
C LEU A 482 -16.74 -16.41 -11.26
N ILE A 483 -17.01 -15.15 -11.64
CA ILE A 483 -15.97 -14.23 -12.13
C ILE A 483 -14.94 -13.96 -11.03
N THR A 484 -15.38 -13.63 -9.81
CA THR A 484 -14.51 -13.29 -8.68
C THR A 484 -13.70 -14.46 -8.10
N GLU A 485 -14.05 -15.69 -8.46
CA GLU A 485 -13.28 -16.89 -8.11
C GLU A 485 -12.00 -17.08 -8.94
N GLY A 486 -11.84 -16.32 -10.03
CA GLY A 486 -10.69 -16.43 -10.92
C GLY A 486 -9.35 -16.16 -10.24
N SER A 487 -8.30 -16.87 -10.67
CA SER A 487 -6.97 -16.76 -10.05
C SER A 487 -6.34 -15.38 -10.22
N ASP A 488 -6.65 -14.66 -11.31
CA ASP A 488 -6.05 -13.37 -11.65
C ASP A 488 -6.26 -12.31 -10.57
N TRP A 489 -7.43 -12.28 -9.93
CA TRP A 489 -7.73 -11.34 -8.86
C TRP A 489 -6.66 -11.44 -7.75
N PHE A 490 -6.40 -12.67 -7.30
CA PHE A 490 -5.43 -12.98 -6.26
C PHE A 490 -3.98 -12.99 -6.78
N TRP A 491 -3.76 -12.81 -8.08
CA TRP A 491 -2.43 -12.60 -8.65
C TRP A 491 -2.04 -11.11 -8.64
N TRP A 492 -2.98 -10.22 -8.96
CA TRP A 492 -2.70 -8.80 -9.25
C TRP A 492 -2.85 -7.83 -8.07
N PHE A 493 -3.57 -8.20 -6.99
CA PHE A 493 -3.65 -7.35 -5.80
C PHE A 493 -3.13 -8.05 -4.54
N SER A 494 -1.83 -7.94 -4.31
CA SER A 494 -1.21 -8.44 -3.08
C SER A 494 0.03 -7.61 -2.72
N ARG A 495 0.52 -7.76 -1.49
CA ARG A 495 1.80 -7.13 -1.11
C ARG A 495 3.01 -7.77 -1.80
N LYS A 496 2.86 -8.96 -2.36
CA LYS A 496 3.94 -9.73 -2.98
C LYS A 496 4.13 -9.39 -4.47
N HIS A 497 3.14 -8.80 -5.12
CA HIS A 497 3.17 -8.48 -6.56
C HIS A 497 2.63 -7.06 -6.83
N ASP A 498 3.26 -6.32 -7.74
CA ASP A 498 2.81 -5.01 -8.20
C ASP A 498 2.64 -5.05 -9.73
N SER A 499 1.40 -4.87 -10.19
CA SER A 499 1.04 -4.81 -11.61
C SER A 499 1.19 -3.41 -12.21
N GLY A 500 1.42 -2.38 -11.38
CA GLY A 500 1.30 -0.97 -11.77
C GLY A 500 -0.15 -0.49 -11.94
N MET A 501 -1.13 -1.39 -11.79
CA MET A 501 -2.57 -1.14 -11.94
C MET A 501 -3.41 -1.73 -10.80
N ASP A 502 -2.79 -2.08 -9.66
CA ASP A 502 -3.46 -2.92 -8.65
C ASP A 502 -4.74 -2.28 -8.08
N THR A 503 -4.82 -0.95 -8.04
CA THR A 503 -6.03 -0.23 -7.61
C THR A 503 -7.21 -0.45 -8.56
N ILE A 504 -6.93 -0.63 -9.85
CA ILE A 504 -7.95 -0.97 -10.86
C ILE A 504 -8.43 -2.40 -10.59
N TRP A 505 -7.51 -3.33 -10.36
CA TRP A 505 -7.80 -4.74 -10.07
C TRP A 505 -8.62 -4.93 -8.79
N ASP A 506 -8.22 -4.31 -7.69
CA ASP A 506 -8.97 -4.30 -6.43
C ASP A 506 -10.38 -3.72 -6.61
N ASN A 507 -10.49 -2.57 -7.30
CA ASN A 507 -11.80 -1.96 -7.51
C ASN A 507 -12.70 -2.82 -8.41
N GLN A 508 -12.15 -3.48 -9.44
CA GLN A 508 -12.92 -4.37 -10.29
C GLN A 508 -13.41 -5.62 -9.53
N PHE A 509 -12.53 -6.28 -8.76
CA PHE A 509 -12.92 -7.41 -7.92
C PHE A 509 -14.09 -7.05 -7.00
N ARG A 510 -13.98 -5.92 -6.29
CA ARG A 510 -15.05 -5.42 -5.42
C ARG A 510 -16.26 -4.92 -6.20
N LEU A 511 -16.12 -4.46 -7.44
CA LEU A 511 -17.24 -4.10 -8.30
C LEU A 511 -18.10 -5.32 -8.61
N HIS A 512 -17.51 -6.44 -9.02
CA HIS A 512 -18.24 -7.69 -9.26
C HIS A 512 -19.00 -8.16 -8.00
N LEU A 513 -18.35 -8.12 -6.81
CA LEU A 513 -19.05 -8.43 -5.55
C LEU A 513 -20.21 -7.46 -5.25
N ARG A 514 -20.06 -6.15 -5.54
CA ARG A 514 -21.17 -5.18 -5.39
C ARG A 514 -22.28 -5.41 -6.41
N ASN A 515 -21.94 -5.85 -7.62
CA ASN A 515 -22.92 -6.15 -8.68
C ASN A 515 -23.87 -7.26 -8.24
N VAL A 516 -23.41 -8.26 -7.48
CA VAL A 516 -24.26 -9.30 -6.88
C VAL A 516 -25.42 -8.67 -6.08
N TYR A 517 -25.13 -7.74 -5.17
CA TYR A 517 -26.15 -7.05 -4.38
C TYR A 517 -27.07 -6.18 -5.25
N LYS A 518 -26.48 -5.43 -6.20
CA LYS A 518 -27.23 -4.53 -7.10
C LYS A 518 -28.22 -5.30 -7.97
N LEU A 519 -27.80 -6.43 -8.55
CA LEU A 519 -28.64 -7.31 -9.37
C LEU A 519 -29.82 -7.88 -8.56
N MET A 520 -29.59 -8.20 -7.29
CA MET A 520 -30.62 -8.64 -6.35
C MET A 520 -31.46 -7.49 -5.75
N GLY A 521 -31.26 -6.25 -6.21
CA GLY A 521 -32.00 -5.06 -5.77
C GLY A 521 -31.69 -4.64 -4.33
N GLN A 522 -30.48 -4.91 -3.83
CA GLN A 522 -30.06 -4.66 -2.46
C GLN A 522 -28.85 -3.73 -2.41
N ARG A 523 -28.69 -3.03 -1.28
CA ARG A 523 -27.52 -2.18 -1.05
C ARG A 523 -26.33 -3.04 -0.63
N ALA A 524 -25.19 -2.86 -1.31
CA ALA A 524 -23.96 -3.55 -0.96
C ALA A 524 -23.43 -3.13 0.44
N PRO A 525 -22.84 -4.06 1.22
CA PRO A 525 -22.19 -3.75 2.49
C PRO A 525 -21.06 -2.71 2.36
N ALA A 526 -20.90 -1.85 3.38
CA ALA A 526 -19.94 -0.74 3.37
C ALA A 526 -18.49 -1.18 3.11
N ARG A 527 -18.08 -2.36 3.62
CA ARG A 527 -16.74 -2.90 3.41
C ARG A 527 -16.38 -3.15 1.94
N LEU A 528 -17.35 -3.39 1.05
CA LEU A 528 -17.07 -3.56 -0.39
C LEU A 528 -16.70 -2.25 -1.08
N PHE A 529 -16.89 -1.12 -0.41
CA PHE A 529 -16.44 0.19 -0.87
C PHE A 529 -15.05 0.57 -0.33
N GLN A 530 -14.51 -0.22 0.60
CA GLN A 530 -13.17 -0.03 1.13
C GLN A 530 -12.17 -0.76 0.23
N PRO A 531 -11.08 -0.10 -0.22
CA PRO A 531 -10.01 -0.77 -0.95
C PRO A 531 -9.39 -1.92 -0.14
N ILE A 532 -9.16 -3.07 -0.80
CA ILE A 532 -8.40 -4.17 -0.20
C ILE A 532 -6.93 -3.76 -0.11
N ILE A 533 -6.42 -3.06 -1.13
CA ILE A 533 -5.05 -2.57 -1.18
C ILE A 533 -4.96 -1.16 -0.58
N LYS A 534 -4.07 -1.00 0.39
CA LYS A 534 -3.77 0.29 1.01
C LYS A 534 -2.45 0.82 0.42
N ARG A 535 -2.49 1.77 -0.54
CA ARG A 535 -1.31 2.43 -1.16
C ARG A 535 -1.23 3.93 -0.82
N THR A 536 -0.01 4.45 -0.85
CA THR A 536 0.39 5.82 -0.48
C THR A 536 0.25 6.86 -1.63
N PRO A 537 -0.44 8.02 -1.46
CA PRO A 537 -0.64 9.04 -2.52
C PRO A 537 0.50 10.08 -2.74
N THR A 538 0.43 10.95 -3.76
CA THR A 538 1.38 12.08 -4.04
C THR A 538 0.69 13.43 -3.68
N PRO A 539 1.35 14.45 -3.07
CA PRO A 539 0.62 15.56 -2.43
C PRO A 539 0.12 16.64 -3.41
N GLU A 540 -1.19 16.84 -3.39
CA GLU A 540 -2.04 17.77 -4.18
C GLU A 540 -1.89 19.26 -3.84
N ARG A 541 -1.31 19.52 -2.66
CA ARG A 541 -1.29 20.82 -2.01
C ARG A 541 -0.03 20.95 -1.17
N LYS A 542 0.53 22.16 -1.12
CA LYS A 542 1.58 22.57 -0.19
C LYS A 542 1.10 23.79 0.58
N VAL A 543 1.30 23.81 1.89
CA VAL A 543 1.04 24.98 2.74
C VAL A 543 2.37 25.73 2.91
N PRO A 544 2.39 27.08 2.93
CA PRO A 544 3.63 27.83 3.07
C PRO A 544 4.25 27.55 4.45
N ALA A 545 5.53 27.19 4.48
CA ALA A 545 6.26 26.83 5.69
C ALA A 545 7.16 27.96 6.25
N GLU A 546 7.38 29.02 5.46
CA GLU A 546 8.25 30.15 5.79
C GLU A 546 7.60 31.47 5.39
N SER A 547 7.92 32.54 6.13
CA SER A 547 7.62 33.93 5.75
C SER A 547 8.38 34.30 4.47
N ILE A 548 7.69 34.79 3.44
CA ILE A 548 8.33 35.27 2.21
C ILE A 548 7.66 36.53 1.70
N SER A 549 8.45 37.42 1.10
CA SER A 549 7.99 38.68 0.48
C SER A 549 8.35 38.71 -1.01
N PRO A 550 7.57 38.04 -1.89
CA PRO A 550 7.84 38.00 -3.32
C PRO A 550 7.75 39.38 -3.95
N SER A 551 8.67 39.69 -4.87
CA SER A 551 8.69 40.96 -5.60
C SER A 551 7.90 40.93 -6.91
N SER A 552 7.70 39.75 -7.50
CA SER A 552 7.00 39.52 -8.77
C SER A 552 6.50 38.06 -8.91
N ARG A 553 5.70 37.76 -9.93
CA ARG A 553 5.23 36.39 -10.23
C ARG A 553 6.34 35.39 -10.59
N THR A 554 7.47 35.87 -11.13
CA THR A 554 8.61 35.04 -11.55
C THR A 554 9.68 34.93 -10.47
N ASP A 555 9.44 35.49 -9.29
CA ASP A 555 10.40 35.50 -8.19
C ASP A 555 10.71 34.07 -7.72
N PRO A 556 11.98 33.62 -7.70
CA PRO A 556 12.35 32.27 -7.27
C PRO A 556 11.88 31.92 -5.86
N VAL A 557 11.62 32.93 -5.01
CA VAL A 557 11.14 32.74 -3.65
C VAL A 557 9.77 32.03 -3.60
N TRP A 558 8.98 32.07 -4.68
CA TRP A 558 7.72 31.32 -4.79
C TRP A 558 7.88 29.80 -4.63
N SER A 559 9.08 29.25 -4.84
CA SER A 559 9.37 27.84 -4.54
C SER A 559 9.11 27.46 -3.08
N LYS A 560 9.12 28.44 -2.17
CA LYS A 560 8.86 28.28 -0.73
C LYS A 560 7.40 28.55 -0.33
N ALA A 561 6.58 29.05 -1.26
CA ALA A 561 5.18 29.38 -1.00
C ALA A 561 4.31 28.14 -0.80
N GLY A 562 3.09 28.37 -0.29
CA GLY A 562 2.02 27.42 -0.42
C GLY A 562 1.55 27.37 -1.86
N TYR A 563 1.08 26.20 -2.28
CA TYR A 563 0.36 26.06 -3.53
C TYR A 563 -0.82 25.11 -3.40
N TYR A 564 -1.81 25.32 -4.25
CA TYR A 564 -2.87 24.36 -4.52
C TYR A 564 -2.89 24.11 -6.03
N ILE A 565 -2.81 22.84 -6.43
CA ILE A 565 -2.94 22.43 -7.85
C ILE A 565 -4.38 21.96 -8.05
N VAL A 566 -5.11 22.61 -8.94
CA VAL A 566 -6.51 22.27 -9.21
C VAL A 566 -6.55 20.93 -9.98
N GLY A 567 -7.21 19.90 -9.41
CA GLY A 567 -7.52 18.64 -10.11
C GLY A 567 -6.58 17.44 -9.89
N SER A 568 -5.90 17.32 -8.74
CA SER A 568 -4.96 16.21 -8.46
C SER A 568 -5.57 14.91 -7.90
N GLY A 569 -6.80 14.95 -7.34
CA GLY A 569 -7.52 13.77 -6.81
C GLY A 569 -8.29 12.97 -7.86
N PHE A 570 -8.34 13.53 -9.06
CA PHE A 570 -8.65 12.81 -10.26
C PHE A 570 -7.32 12.34 -10.84
N GLY A 571 -7.14 11.02 -11.01
CA GLY A 571 -6.01 10.52 -11.81
C GLY A 571 -5.98 11.32 -13.12
N ALA A 572 -4.78 11.67 -13.61
CA ALA A 572 -4.48 12.66 -14.69
C ALA A 572 -5.50 12.80 -15.84
N LEU A 573 -6.25 11.74 -16.07
CA LEU A 573 -7.42 11.54 -16.89
C LEU A 573 -8.70 12.35 -16.61
N HIS A 574 -8.94 12.91 -15.43
CA HIS A 574 -10.21 13.59 -15.12
C HIS A 574 -10.00 15.00 -14.53
N ARG A 575 -9.04 15.76 -15.07
CA ARG A 575 -8.86 17.18 -14.70
C ARG A 575 -9.93 18.05 -15.39
N PRO A 576 -10.88 18.66 -14.66
CA PRO A 576 -11.83 19.59 -15.26
C PRO A 576 -11.09 20.83 -15.76
N ALA A 577 -11.49 21.37 -16.92
CA ALA A 577 -10.92 22.60 -17.48
C ALA A 577 -11.36 23.86 -16.70
N GLY A 578 -10.66 24.18 -15.62
CA GLY A 578 -10.84 25.38 -14.79
C GLY A 578 -10.30 26.68 -15.40
N VAL A 579 -10.68 27.83 -14.83
CA VAL A 579 -10.04 29.15 -15.07
C VAL A 579 -8.72 29.24 -14.32
N VAL A 580 -8.53 28.46 -13.25
CA VAL A 580 -7.32 28.47 -12.41
C VAL A 580 -6.64 27.09 -12.48
N GLU A 581 -5.37 27.07 -12.87
CA GLU A 581 -4.55 25.85 -12.87
C GLU A 581 -3.86 25.62 -11.53
N ARG A 582 -3.36 26.71 -10.96
CA ARG A 582 -2.60 26.69 -9.71
C ARG A 582 -2.76 28.01 -8.99
N VAL A 583 -2.91 27.94 -7.68
CA VAL A 583 -2.84 29.10 -6.79
C VAL A 583 -1.60 28.96 -5.93
N LEU A 584 -0.70 29.92 -6.01
CA LEU A 584 0.42 30.09 -5.09
C LEU A 584 0.05 31.18 -4.07
N TYR A 585 0.34 30.95 -2.80
CA TYR A 585 0.00 31.91 -1.74
C TYR A 585 1.07 31.93 -0.65
N ALA A 586 1.30 33.11 -0.10
CA ALA A 586 2.31 33.35 0.93
C ALA A 586 1.96 34.60 1.75
N CYS A 587 2.69 34.82 2.85
CA CYS A 587 2.63 36.07 3.59
C CYS A 587 3.96 36.45 4.22
N ASP A 588 4.06 37.73 4.58
CA ASP A 588 4.99 38.25 5.57
C ASP A 588 4.22 38.90 6.73
N ALA A 589 4.91 39.62 7.62
CA ALA A 589 4.29 40.27 8.78
C ALA A 589 3.30 41.39 8.41
N GLU A 590 3.30 41.89 7.17
CA GLU A 590 2.48 43.03 6.74
C GLU A 590 1.45 42.67 5.65
N ARG A 591 1.72 41.68 4.80
CA ARG A 591 0.98 41.43 3.55
C ARG A 591 0.76 39.94 3.28
N VAL A 592 -0.38 39.64 2.64
CA VAL A 592 -0.64 38.39 1.93
C VAL A 592 -0.33 38.58 0.45
N TYR A 593 0.33 37.58 -0.13
CA TYR A 593 0.69 37.50 -1.54
C TYR A 593 -0.04 36.34 -2.19
N LEU A 594 -0.62 36.57 -3.37
CA LEU A 594 -1.28 35.55 -4.17
C LEU A 594 -0.72 35.59 -5.59
N CYS A 595 -0.34 34.44 -6.14
CA CYS A 595 -0.08 34.27 -7.56
C CYS A 595 -1.08 33.27 -8.16
N ILE A 596 -1.86 33.69 -9.15
CA ILE A 596 -2.90 32.88 -9.80
C ILE A 596 -2.39 32.48 -11.18
N ASP A 597 -2.10 31.20 -11.38
CA ASP A 597 -1.81 30.69 -12.72
C ASP A 597 -3.11 30.33 -13.42
N SER A 598 -3.31 30.92 -14.59
CA SER A 598 -4.48 30.70 -15.44
C SER A 598 -4.02 30.31 -16.85
N PRO A 599 -4.70 29.36 -17.51
CA PRO A 599 -4.45 29.06 -18.92
C PRO A 599 -4.98 30.16 -19.86
N ARG A 600 -5.68 31.18 -19.33
CA ARG A 600 -6.29 32.28 -20.09
C ARG A 600 -5.45 33.55 -19.98
N SER A 601 -5.37 34.30 -21.07
CA SER A 601 -4.70 35.60 -21.11
C SER A 601 -5.52 36.71 -20.39
N PRO A 602 -4.88 37.79 -19.90
CA PRO A 602 -5.60 38.91 -19.27
C PRO A 602 -6.71 39.51 -20.13
N ALA A 603 -6.50 39.61 -21.46
CA ALA A 603 -7.49 40.11 -22.40
C ALA A 603 -8.71 39.18 -22.53
N GLU A 604 -8.51 37.86 -22.43
CA GLU A 604 -9.60 36.88 -22.44
C GLU A 604 -10.39 36.90 -21.13
N LEU A 605 -9.71 37.03 -19.99
CA LEU A 605 -10.37 37.18 -18.69
C LEU A 605 -11.23 38.45 -18.63
N GLU A 606 -10.71 39.57 -19.15
CA GLU A 606 -11.45 40.83 -19.26
C GLU A 606 -12.64 40.73 -20.23
N ALA A 607 -12.43 40.20 -21.44
CA ALA A 607 -13.49 40.03 -22.44
C ALA A 607 -14.62 39.12 -21.96
N GLN A 608 -14.29 38.09 -21.17
CA GLN A 608 -15.25 37.16 -20.57
C GLN A 608 -15.86 37.68 -19.26
N LYS A 609 -15.48 38.88 -18.81
CA LYS A 609 -15.92 39.47 -17.53
C LYS A 609 -15.68 38.54 -16.33
N ILE A 610 -14.52 37.89 -16.31
CA ILE A 610 -14.08 37.08 -15.18
C ILE A 610 -13.72 37.99 -14.00
N GLN A 611 -14.12 37.63 -12.78
CA GLN A 611 -13.65 38.27 -11.55
C GLN A 611 -13.22 37.21 -10.55
N PHE A 612 -12.16 37.48 -9.79
CA PHE A 612 -11.71 36.62 -8.71
C PHE A 612 -12.12 37.22 -7.36
N TRP A 613 -12.57 36.37 -6.45
CA TRP A 613 -13.01 36.75 -5.12
C TRP A 613 -12.25 35.91 -4.10
N LEU A 614 -11.38 36.56 -3.33
CA LEU A 614 -10.61 35.91 -2.27
C LEU A 614 -11.30 36.15 -0.94
N TYR A 615 -11.85 35.10 -0.34
CA TYR A 615 -12.51 35.12 0.96
C TYR A 615 -11.52 34.84 2.06
N PHE A 616 -11.69 35.50 3.20
CA PHE A 616 -10.82 35.37 4.38
C PHE A 616 -11.65 35.03 5.61
N SER A 617 -11.19 34.03 6.38
CA SER A 617 -11.88 33.60 7.59
C SER A 617 -11.89 34.67 8.68
N GLY A 618 -12.90 34.65 9.55
CA GLY A 618 -13.00 35.50 10.74
C GLY A 618 -14.43 35.60 11.27
N VAL A 619 -14.71 36.59 12.12
CA VAL A 619 -16.07 36.90 12.58
C VAL A 619 -16.70 37.97 11.68
N PRO A 620 -17.86 37.71 11.03
CA PRO A 620 -18.58 38.70 10.23
C PRO A 620 -19.03 39.93 11.04
N ALA A 621 -19.38 41.03 10.37
CA ALA A 621 -19.81 42.27 11.04
C ALA A 621 -21.32 42.28 11.37
N ASP A 622 -21.68 42.80 12.55
CA ASP A 622 -23.06 43.02 12.96
C ASP A 622 -23.73 44.11 12.09
N GLY A 623 -24.66 43.72 11.19
CA GLY A 623 -25.55 44.64 10.45
C GLY A 623 -25.66 44.45 8.94
N ASN A 624 -26.78 44.88 8.33
CA ASN A 624 -27.13 44.72 6.91
C ASN A 624 -26.79 45.95 6.02
N GLY A 625 -25.64 46.59 6.24
CA GLY A 625 -25.26 47.85 5.59
C GLY A 625 -24.51 47.73 4.26
N GLY A 626 -24.16 46.51 3.82
CA GLY A 626 -23.28 46.28 2.67
C GLY A 626 -23.86 46.77 1.32
N THR A 627 -23.00 47.36 0.49
CA THR A 627 -23.34 47.84 -0.86
C THR A 627 -22.79 46.94 -1.98
N LEU A 628 -21.87 46.04 -1.67
CA LEU A 628 -21.32 45.05 -2.59
C LEU A 628 -22.05 43.72 -2.42
N GLU A 629 -22.76 43.24 -3.44
CA GLU A 629 -23.35 41.91 -3.41
C GLU A 629 -22.27 40.84 -3.59
N LEU A 630 -22.31 39.81 -2.74
CA LEU A 630 -21.40 38.67 -2.84
C LEU A 630 -21.95 37.64 -3.82
N PRO A 631 -21.10 37.03 -4.67
CA PRO A 631 -21.54 36.11 -5.72
C PRO A 631 -22.06 34.77 -5.18
N LEU A 632 -21.80 34.43 -3.92
CA LEU A 632 -22.15 33.14 -3.34
C LEU A 632 -23.39 33.20 -2.44
N PRO A 633 -24.35 32.28 -2.58
CA PRO A 633 -25.43 32.10 -1.61
C PRO A 633 -24.91 31.42 -0.32
N LEU A 634 -25.61 31.64 0.81
CA LEU A 634 -25.23 31.16 2.15
C LEU A 634 -24.90 29.65 2.22
N ALA A 635 -25.61 28.84 1.42
CA ALA A 635 -25.40 27.39 1.36
C ALA A 635 -24.06 26.99 0.72
N ALA A 636 -23.55 27.77 -0.23
CA ALA A 636 -22.25 27.53 -0.89
C ALA A 636 -21.09 28.08 -0.04
N ALA A 637 -21.29 29.18 0.68
CA ALA A 637 -20.28 29.71 1.62
C ALA A 637 -19.94 28.72 2.75
N ALA A 638 -20.89 27.87 3.15
CA ALA A 638 -20.66 26.80 4.13
C ALA A 638 -19.61 25.76 3.66
N GLU A 639 -19.35 25.65 2.35
CA GLU A 639 -18.39 24.71 1.78
C GLU A 639 -16.92 25.13 1.98
N PHE A 640 -16.66 26.38 2.42
CA PHE A 640 -15.32 26.86 2.78
C PHE A 640 -14.76 26.22 4.07
N GLY A 641 -15.65 25.73 4.93
CA GLY A 641 -15.28 25.25 6.27
C GLY A 641 -14.93 26.37 7.26
N PHE A 642 -15.22 27.64 6.93
CA PHE A 642 -15.03 28.80 7.81
C PHE A 642 -16.07 29.90 7.51
N ASP A 643 -16.32 30.80 8.47
CA ASP A 643 -17.13 32.01 8.27
C ASP A 643 -16.31 33.15 7.65
N ALA A 644 -16.81 33.76 6.57
CA ALA A 644 -16.09 34.82 5.86
C ALA A 644 -16.30 36.18 6.54
N ALA A 645 -15.23 36.80 7.03
CA ALA A 645 -15.27 38.14 7.62
C ALA A 645 -14.87 39.26 6.65
N HIS A 646 -13.97 38.95 5.72
CA HIS A 646 -13.48 39.88 4.71
C HIS A 646 -13.42 39.18 3.35
N VAL A 647 -13.50 39.99 2.29
CA VAL A 647 -13.38 39.52 0.92
C VAL A 647 -12.59 40.53 0.09
N ALA A 648 -11.73 40.06 -0.81
CA ALA A 648 -11.07 40.87 -1.82
C ALA A 648 -11.59 40.51 -3.21
N ARG A 649 -12.27 41.46 -3.87
CA ARG A 649 -12.72 41.35 -5.26
C ARG A 649 -11.64 41.89 -6.20
N ILE A 650 -11.15 41.04 -7.09
CA ILE A 650 -10.10 41.34 -8.08
C ILE A 650 -10.74 41.34 -9.48
N VAL A 651 -10.68 42.49 -10.15
CA VAL A 651 -11.26 42.70 -11.48
C VAL A 651 -10.13 42.91 -12.51
N PRO A 652 -9.95 42.00 -13.49
CA PRO A 652 -9.03 42.16 -14.61
C PRO A 652 -9.24 43.43 -15.43
N LYS A 653 -8.15 44.07 -15.85
CA LYS A 653 -8.12 45.20 -16.80
C LYS A 653 -6.95 45.03 -17.78
N ALA A 654 -7.03 45.67 -18.95
CA ALA A 654 -6.03 45.59 -20.02
C ALA A 654 -4.56 45.91 -19.64
N GLY A 655 -4.29 46.43 -18.43
CA GLY A 655 -2.94 46.70 -17.92
C GLY A 655 -2.71 46.34 -16.44
N GLY A 656 -3.54 45.47 -15.84
CA GLY A 656 -3.42 45.11 -14.42
C GLY A 656 -4.71 44.56 -13.80
N ALA A 657 -4.94 44.81 -12.51
CA ALA A 657 -6.17 44.47 -11.81
C ALA A 657 -6.63 45.57 -10.84
N SER A 658 -7.93 45.72 -10.68
CA SER A 658 -8.51 46.51 -9.59
C SER A 658 -8.88 45.59 -8.43
N VAL A 659 -8.36 45.85 -7.24
CA VAL A 659 -8.59 45.05 -6.03
C VAL A 659 -9.43 45.88 -5.06
N THR A 660 -10.62 45.40 -4.71
CA THR A 660 -11.50 46.00 -3.70
C THR A 660 -11.59 45.08 -2.49
N VAL A 661 -11.11 45.52 -1.33
CA VAL A 661 -11.24 44.79 -0.06
C VAL A 661 -12.48 45.30 0.66
N ALA A 662 -13.33 44.37 1.12
CA ALA A 662 -14.61 44.67 1.75
C ALA A 662 -14.83 43.80 3.00
N ARG A 663 -15.60 44.33 3.96
CA ARG A 663 -16.01 43.62 5.18
C ARG A 663 -17.36 42.95 4.96
N VAL A 664 -17.49 41.67 5.29
CA VAL A 664 -18.68 40.85 5.05
C VAL A 664 -19.70 41.03 6.20
N ASP A 665 -20.98 41.08 5.86
CA ASP A 665 -22.08 41.15 6.84
C ASP A 665 -22.39 39.81 7.51
N GLU A 666 -23.09 39.83 8.65
CA GLU A 666 -23.53 38.63 9.38
C GLU A 666 -24.30 37.63 8.50
N ALA A 667 -25.09 38.15 7.55
CA ALA A 667 -25.84 37.35 6.61
C ALA A 667 -24.98 36.80 5.45
N GLN A 668 -23.67 37.09 5.39
CA GLN A 668 -22.71 36.66 4.37
C GLN A 668 -23.21 36.78 2.92
N THR A 669 -24.06 37.76 2.63
CA THR A 669 -24.63 37.98 1.29
C THR A 669 -24.23 39.33 0.72
N ARG A 670 -23.78 40.26 1.56
CA ARG A 670 -23.25 41.55 1.14
C ARG A 670 -21.97 41.89 1.89
N ALA A 671 -21.23 42.84 1.34
CA ALA A 671 -20.05 43.39 1.96
C ALA A 671 -20.02 44.92 1.83
N GLU A 672 -19.39 45.57 2.81
CA GLU A 672 -19.11 47.00 2.80
C GLU A 672 -17.67 47.23 2.32
N PRO A 673 -17.45 47.90 1.19
CA PRO A 673 -16.09 48.20 0.70
C PRO A 673 -15.28 49.01 1.72
N ILE A 674 -14.11 48.50 2.10
CA ILE A 674 -13.15 49.19 2.97
C ILE A 674 -12.24 50.09 2.12
N THR A 675 -11.67 49.53 1.04
CA THR A 675 -10.73 50.24 0.18
C THR A 675 -10.64 49.60 -1.21
N THR A 676 -10.18 50.38 -2.18
CA THR A 676 -9.89 49.92 -3.55
C THR A 676 -8.52 50.45 -3.99
N PHE A 677 -7.69 49.58 -4.57
CA PHE A 677 -6.40 49.92 -5.14
C PHE A 677 -6.14 49.15 -6.44
N GLU A 678 -5.17 49.59 -7.23
CA GLU A 678 -4.81 48.96 -8.50
C GLU A 678 -3.49 48.18 -8.36
N GLU A 679 -3.43 47.00 -8.97
CA GLU A 679 -2.26 46.15 -9.09
C GLU A 679 -1.76 46.12 -10.54
N ALA A 680 -0.44 46.19 -10.73
CA ALA A 680 0.17 46.25 -12.06
C ALA A 680 0.17 44.90 -12.80
N ASP A 681 0.03 43.79 -12.07
CA ASP A 681 -0.03 42.43 -12.61
C ASP A 681 -1.31 41.75 -12.12
N LEU A 682 -2.15 41.31 -13.04
CA LEU A 682 -3.42 40.63 -12.72
C LEU A 682 -3.21 39.32 -11.96
N PHE A 683 -2.11 38.63 -12.24
CA PHE A 683 -1.85 37.32 -11.69
C PHE A 683 -0.99 37.36 -10.44
N PHE A 684 -0.60 38.55 -9.95
CA PHE A 684 0.16 38.73 -8.72
C PHE A 684 -0.46 39.83 -7.85
N ILE A 685 -1.11 39.43 -6.77
CA ILE A 685 -1.93 40.30 -5.92
C ILE A 685 -1.31 40.42 -4.53
N ARG A 686 -1.27 41.66 -4.00
CA ARG A 686 -0.76 41.97 -2.64
C ARG A 686 -1.85 42.61 -1.82
N ILE A 687 -2.15 42.04 -0.66
CA ILE A 687 -3.20 42.55 0.24
C ILE A 687 -2.60 42.79 1.62
N PRO A 688 -2.60 44.05 2.14
CA PRO A 688 -2.17 44.33 3.50
C PRO A 688 -3.03 43.61 4.55
N LEU A 689 -2.39 42.96 5.51
CA LEU A 689 -3.06 42.16 6.55
C LEU A 689 -4.00 42.99 7.44
N ALA A 690 -3.62 44.25 7.71
CA ALA A 690 -4.46 45.19 8.44
C ALA A 690 -5.83 45.43 7.77
N MET A 691 -5.94 45.27 6.45
CA MET A 691 -7.20 45.47 5.72
C MET A 691 -8.16 44.27 5.82
N VAL A 692 -7.66 43.11 6.25
CA VAL A 692 -8.46 41.90 6.49
C VAL A 692 -8.56 41.55 7.99
N GLY A 693 -8.15 42.49 8.85
CA GLY A 693 -8.28 42.37 10.31
C GLY A 693 -7.38 41.31 10.94
N ARG A 694 -6.16 41.11 10.41
CA ARG A 694 -5.20 40.10 10.90
C ARG A 694 -3.86 40.71 11.29
N HIS A 695 -3.17 40.06 12.23
CA HIS A 695 -1.88 40.48 12.80
C HIS A 695 -0.85 39.32 12.84
N GLY A 696 0.40 39.64 13.19
CA GLY A 696 1.45 38.64 13.44
C GLY A 696 1.02 37.60 14.47
N GLY A 697 1.27 36.32 14.17
CA GLY A 697 0.86 35.19 15.01
C GLY A 697 -0.52 34.61 14.69
N ASP A 698 -1.39 35.34 13.99
CA ASP A 698 -2.72 34.86 13.62
C ASP A 698 -2.66 33.73 12.57
N THR A 699 -3.71 32.90 12.56
CA THR A 699 -4.01 31.99 11.45
C THR A 699 -5.23 32.46 10.69
N MET A 700 -5.22 32.24 9.38
CA MET A 700 -6.29 32.63 8.49
C MET A 700 -6.50 31.55 7.43
N GLU A 701 -7.75 31.21 7.19
CA GLU A 701 -8.17 30.35 6.08
C GLU A 701 -8.63 31.25 4.94
N MET A 702 -8.36 30.82 3.71
CA MET A 702 -8.73 31.57 2.51
C MET A 702 -9.35 30.68 1.45
N ALA A 703 -10.28 31.21 0.66
CA ALA A 703 -10.80 30.49 -0.50
C ALA A 703 -10.89 31.45 -1.70
N LEU A 704 -10.48 30.99 -2.87
CA LEU A 704 -10.57 31.75 -4.11
C LEU A 704 -11.79 31.29 -4.89
N VAL A 705 -12.67 32.22 -5.26
CA VAL A 705 -13.86 31.95 -6.07
C VAL A 705 -13.75 32.73 -7.37
N VAL A 706 -13.94 32.04 -8.48
CA VAL A 706 -13.94 32.63 -9.82
C VAL A 706 -15.37 32.82 -10.27
N THR A 707 -15.69 34.01 -10.75
CA THR A 707 -17.02 34.34 -11.25
C THR A 707 -16.98 34.79 -12.70
N ARG A 708 -18.07 34.53 -13.43
CA ARG A 708 -18.32 35.04 -14.78
C ARG A 708 -19.69 35.69 -14.83
N GLU A 709 -19.73 36.96 -15.18
CA GLU A 709 -20.98 37.75 -15.20
C GLU A 709 -21.76 37.70 -13.86
N GLY A 710 -21.03 37.67 -12.74
CA GLY A 710 -21.60 37.67 -11.38
C GLY A 710 -22.07 36.31 -10.86
N ARG A 711 -21.84 35.21 -11.60
CA ARG A 711 -22.09 33.84 -11.13
C ARG A 711 -20.79 33.13 -10.84
N ASP A 712 -20.69 32.41 -9.73
CA ASP A 712 -19.57 31.51 -9.45
C ASP A 712 -19.50 30.41 -10.51
N ILE A 713 -18.28 30.10 -10.94
CA ILE A 713 -18.03 29.05 -11.95
C ILE A 713 -16.90 28.11 -11.52
N GLU A 714 -16.13 28.47 -10.50
CA GLU A 714 -15.02 27.68 -9.98
C GLU A 714 -14.65 28.15 -8.57
N GLN A 715 -14.27 27.22 -7.70
CA GLN A 715 -13.74 27.49 -6.37
C GLN A 715 -12.40 26.76 -6.18
N VAL A 716 -11.45 27.43 -5.52
CA VAL A 716 -10.12 26.90 -5.24
C VAL A 716 -9.81 27.07 -3.74
N PRO A 717 -9.70 25.97 -2.98
CA PRO A 717 -9.96 24.58 -3.38
C PRO A 717 -11.47 24.32 -3.63
N PRO A 718 -11.85 23.27 -4.39
CA PRO A 718 -13.26 22.95 -4.70
C PRO A 718 -14.12 22.69 -3.46
N SER A 719 -13.50 22.27 -2.35
CA SER A 719 -14.09 22.21 -1.02
C SER A 719 -13.03 22.55 0.03
N GLY A 720 -13.43 23.20 1.12
CA GLY A 720 -12.53 23.65 2.18
C GLY A 720 -11.75 24.92 1.82
N SER A 721 -10.55 25.05 2.37
CA SER A 721 -9.81 26.33 2.37
C SER A 721 -8.29 26.19 2.37
N LEU A 722 -7.62 27.26 1.96
CA LEU A 722 -6.18 27.49 1.94
C LEU A 722 -5.74 28.15 3.26
N GLY A 723 -5.22 27.34 4.18
CA GLY A 723 -4.71 27.81 5.46
C GLY A 723 -3.37 28.52 5.35
N LEU A 724 -3.24 29.62 6.08
CA LEU A 724 -2.08 30.50 6.11
C LEU A 724 -1.80 30.90 7.58
N ARG A 725 -0.55 30.73 8.03
CA ARG A 725 -0.09 31.24 9.33
C ARG A 725 0.72 32.51 9.09
N ILE A 726 0.36 33.58 9.80
CA ILE A 726 1.06 34.87 9.72
C ILE A 726 2.26 34.82 10.69
N PRO A 727 3.49 35.00 10.21
CA PRO A 727 4.69 35.02 11.03
C PRO A 727 4.59 36.11 12.11
N ASP A 728 4.93 35.75 13.33
CA ASP A 728 4.98 36.66 14.47
C ASP A 728 6.33 37.41 14.45
N ASP A 729 6.30 38.74 14.53
CA ASP A 729 7.46 39.63 14.59
C ASP A 729 8.09 39.69 15.98
N GLY A 730 8.18 38.54 16.65
CA GLY A 730 9.11 38.26 17.74
C GLY A 730 9.14 39.25 18.90
N SER A 731 8.10 40.05 19.12
CA SER A 731 8.06 41.04 20.19
C SER A 731 6.86 40.80 21.12
N ALA A 732 7.21 40.43 22.37
CA ALA A 732 6.37 40.12 23.53
C ALA A 732 5.74 38.70 23.53
N ALA A 733 5.84 37.86 24.56
CA ALA A 733 6.21 38.10 25.95
C ALA A 733 6.90 36.88 26.59
N MET A 734 7.88 37.16 27.44
CA MET A 734 8.37 36.25 28.45
C MET A 734 7.49 36.31 29.71
N ALA A 735 7.32 35.13 30.34
CA ALA A 735 6.98 34.82 31.75
C ALA A 735 5.47 34.78 32.13
N PRO A 736 5.02 33.84 33.02
CA PRO A 736 5.54 33.65 34.38
C PRO A 736 5.91 32.19 34.78
N GLY A 737 6.53 32.04 35.96
CA GLY A 737 6.98 30.77 36.57
C GLY A 737 5.84 29.81 36.99
N PRO A 738 6.19 28.61 37.53
CA PRO A 738 5.39 27.40 37.36
C PRO A 738 4.16 27.38 38.25
N LYS A 739 2.99 27.40 37.62
CA LYS A 739 1.76 26.92 38.25
C LYS A 739 1.80 25.39 38.24
N GLN A 740 1.59 24.76 39.39
CA GLN A 740 1.50 23.30 39.47
C GLN A 740 0.29 22.81 38.63
N LEU A 741 0.57 22.21 37.48
CA LEU A 741 -0.44 21.57 36.62
C LEU A 741 -0.96 20.25 37.20
N LYS A 742 -2.26 19.99 36.99
CA LYS A 742 -2.91 18.69 37.17
C LYS A 742 -3.10 18.04 35.80
N VAL A 743 -2.50 16.89 35.58
CA VAL A 743 -2.57 16.18 34.29
C VAL A 743 -3.12 14.78 34.51
N LEU A 744 -4.14 14.43 33.72
CA LEU A 744 -4.62 13.06 33.62
C LEU A 744 -4.06 12.42 32.35
N VAL A 745 -3.20 11.42 32.50
CA VAL A 745 -2.66 10.64 31.38
C VAL A 745 -3.60 9.48 31.09
N ALA A 746 -4.22 9.49 29.91
CA ALA A 746 -5.10 8.46 29.41
C ALA A 746 -4.34 7.54 28.46
N THR A 747 -4.18 6.28 28.84
CA THR A 747 -3.43 5.30 28.04
C THR A 747 -4.07 3.92 28.14
N SER A 748 -4.02 3.16 27.06
CA SER A 748 -4.39 1.74 27.06
C SER A 748 -3.31 0.85 27.66
N GLU A 749 -2.07 1.34 27.81
CA GLU A 749 -0.88 0.60 28.26
C GLU A 749 -0.07 1.38 29.30
N LEU A 750 0.37 0.70 30.36
CA LEU A 750 1.21 1.28 31.40
C LEU A 750 2.05 0.20 32.07
N ALA A 751 3.38 0.33 32.03
CA ALA A 751 4.26 -0.59 32.74
C ALA A 751 4.22 -0.34 34.26
N PRO A 752 4.19 -1.38 35.13
CA PRO A 752 4.26 -2.81 34.81
C PRO A 752 2.88 -3.51 34.71
N PHE A 753 1.78 -2.77 34.67
CA PHE A 753 0.43 -3.34 34.75
C PHE A 753 -0.02 -4.03 33.46
N ALA A 754 0.17 -3.37 32.31
CA ALA A 754 -0.18 -3.89 31.00
C ALA A 754 0.74 -3.32 29.92
N LYS A 755 1.38 -4.19 29.12
CA LYS A 755 2.37 -3.81 28.12
C LYS A 755 2.24 -4.68 26.87
N SER A 756 2.09 -4.04 25.72
CA SER A 756 2.13 -4.64 24.38
C SER A 756 3.30 -4.08 23.55
N GLY A 757 3.65 -2.81 23.77
CA GLY A 757 4.73 -2.11 23.06
C GLY A 757 5.47 -1.07 23.90
N GLY A 758 6.19 -0.17 23.23
CA GLY A 758 6.99 0.89 23.87
C GLY A 758 6.14 2.01 24.52
N VAL A 759 4.86 2.10 24.18
CA VAL A 759 3.92 3.09 24.76
C VAL A 759 3.83 2.93 26.27
N ALA A 760 3.80 1.68 26.76
CA ALA A 760 3.73 1.37 28.19
C ALA A 760 4.90 1.96 28.98
N ASP A 761 6.10 1.91 28.42
CA ASP A 761 7.32 2.43 29.05
C ASP A 761 7.35 3.96 28.96
N VAL A 762 7.00 4.52 27.80
CA VAL A 762 6.93 5.98 27.61
C VAL A 762 5.92 6.60 28.57
N ALA A 763 4.69 6.07 28.64
CA ALA A 763 3.64 6.58 29.52
C ALA A 763 4.07 6.51 30.99
N ALA A 764 4.70 5.41 31.42
CA ALA A 764 5.16 5.25 32.80
C ALA A 764 6.28 6.24 33.15
N SER A 765 7.35 6.29 32.35
CA SER A 765 8.54 7.07 32.66
C SER A 765 8.33 8.57 32.47
N LEU A 766 7.60 9.01 31.43
CA LEU A 766 7.22 10.41 31.27
C LEU A 766 6.37 10.89 32.46
N SER A 767 5.39 10.09 32.89
CA SER A 767 4.51 10.47 34.00
C SER A 767 5.26 10.60 35.33
N LYS A 768 6.20 9.68 35.60
CA LYS A 768 7.10 9.78 36.77
C LYS A 768 7.94 11.06 36.72
N GLU A 769 8.51 11.38 35.56
CA GLU A 769 9.38 12.55 35.42
C GLU A 769 8.61 13.86 35.54
N LEU A 770 7.43 13.97 34.93
CA LEU A 770 6.54 15.13 35.10
C LEU A 770 6.14 15.32 36.58
N ARG A 771 5.93 14.23 37.32
CA ARG A 771 5.69 14.28 38.77
C ARG A 771 6.94 14.75 39.52
N ARG A 772 8.13 14.33 39.13
CA ARG A 772 9.42 14.80 39.69
C ARG A 772 9.63 16.30 39.48
N LEU A 773 9.12 16.85 38.37
CA LEU A 773 9.08 18.29 38.11
C LEU A 773 8.05 19.07 38.97
N GLY A 774 7.25 18.37 39.79
CA GLY A 774 6.34 18.96 40.77
C GLY A 774 4.87 19.00 40.35
N HIS A 775 4.49 18.41 39.22
CA HIS A 775 3.10 18.39 38.72
C HIS A 775 2.25 17.27 39.38
N ASP A 776 0.93 17.47 39.53
CA ASP A 776 0.01 16.41 39.98
C ASP A 776 -0.37 15.54 38.77
N ILE A 777 0.43 14.49 38.55
CA ILE A 777 0.21 13.52 37.48
C ILE A 777 -0.56 12.32 38.02
N ARG A 778 -1.65 11.97 37.33
CA ARG A 778 -2.43 10.75 37.54
C ARG A 778 -2.59 10.04 36.21
N VAL A 779 -2.67 8.72 36.23
CA VAL A 779 -2.85 7.91 35.02
C VAL A 779 -4.19 7.19 35.08
N VAL A 780 -4.84 7.00 33.95
CA VAL A 780 -6.04 6.16 33.82
C VAL A 780 -5.87 5.17 32.67
N MET A 781 -6.26 3.92 32.91
CA MET A 781 -6.22 2.83 31.93
C MET A 781 -7.36 1.83 32.14
N PRO A 782 -7.69 0.96 31.16
CA PRO A 782 -8.62 -0.14 31.40
C PRO A 782 -8.06 -1.18 32.39
N ARG A 783 -8.93 -1.80 33.18
CA ARG A 783 -8.55 -2.95 34.02
C ARG A 783 -8.62 -4.26 33.22
N TYR A 784 -7.57 -4.56 32.48
CA TYR A 784 -7.46 -5.86 31.78
C TYR A 784 -7.35 -7.02 32.77
N ARG A 785 -7.69 -8.23 32.32
CA ARG A 785 -7.58 -9.48 33.11
C ARG A 785 -6.24 -9.63 33.83
N GLN A 786 -5.14 -9.33 33.14
CA GLN A 786 -3.77 -9.43 33.67
C GLN A 786 -3.46 -8.46 34.82
N VAL A 787 -4.28 -7.42 35.01
CA VAL A 787 -4.14 -6.48 36.12
C VAL A 787 -4.86 -7.05 37.35
N GLU A 788 -4.12 -7.85 38.11
CA GLU A 788 -4.62 -8.51 39.31
C GLU A 788 -4.83 -7.52 40.48
N ILE A 789 -6.07 -7.46 40.98
CA ILE A 789 -6.48 -6.55 42.08
C ILE A 789 -5.61 -6.79 43.32
N GLY A 790 -5.43 -8.05 43.73
CA GLY A 790 -4.67 -8.40 44.94
C GLY A 790 -3.18 -8.08 44.84
N LYS A 791 -2.56 -8.44 43.71
CA LYS A 791 -1.12 -8.22 43.45
C LYS A 791 -0.74 -6.74 43.48
N HIS A 792 -1.62 -5.88 42.95
CA HIS A 792 -1.37 -4.44 42.85
C HIS A 792 -2.07 -3.61 43.93
N GLY A 793 -2.76 -4.26 44.88
CA GLY A 793 -3.44 -3.59 45.99
C GLY A 793 -4.54 -2.62 45.56
N LEU A 794 -5.23 -2.92 44.46
CA LEU A 794 -6.21 -2.01 43.86
C LEU A 794 -7.45 -1.84 44.75
N ARG A 795 -7.89 -0.60 44.98
CA ARG A 795 -9.03 -0.27 45.84
C ARG A 795 -10.15 0.40 45.05
N PRO A 796 -11.40 -0.06 45.13
CA PRO A 796 -12.51 0.62 44.45
C PRO A 796 -12.76 1.98 45.11
N VAL A 797 -12.64 3.05 44.33
CA VAL A 797 -12.86 4.45 44.76
C VAL A 797 -14.19 5.01 44.24
N VAL A 798 -14.69 4.49 43.12
CA VAL A 798 -16.05 4.73 42.61
C VAL A 798 -16.67 3.40 42.24
N ARG A 799 -17.90 3.15 42.66
CA ARG A 799 -18.68 1.96 42.31
C ARG A 799 -19.94 2.38 41.58
N ASP A 800 -20.39 1.55 40.65
CA ASP A 800 -21.64 1.74 39.91
C ASP A 800 -21.69 3.08 39.14
N LEU A 801 -20.54 3.50 38.59
CA LEU A 801 -20.46 4.68 37.74
C LEU A 801 -21.25 4.42 36.46
N GLN A 802 -22.29 5.21 36.23
CA GLN A 802 -23.17 5.04 35.08
C GLN A 802 -22.50 5.59 33.81
N VAL A 803 -22.05 4.70 32.92
CA VAL A 803 -21.34 5.08 31.69
C VAL A 803 -22.22 4.83 30.46
N PRO A 804 -22.57 5.85 29.68
CA PRO A 804 -23.38 5.66 28.48
C PRO A 804 -22.59 4.99 27.33
N LEU A 805 -23.21 4.00 26.68
CA LEU A 805 -22.71 3.32 25.49
C LEU A 805 -23.88 3.04 24.54
N GLY A 806 -24.01 3.85 23.49
CA GLY A 806 -25.17 3.86 22.60
C GLY A 806 -26.45 4.19 23.35
N ALA A 807 -27.49 3.37 23.14
CA ALA A 807 -28.77 3.50 23.83
C ALA A 807 -28.78 2.92 25.26
N GLN A 808 -27.66 2.34 25.71
CA GLN A 808 -27.56 1.68 27.01
C GLN A 808 -26.66 2.46 27.97
N THR A 809 -26.78 2.16 29.25
CA THR A 809 -25.85 2.60 30.29
C THR A 809 -25.27 1.35 30.94
N ILE A 810 -23.96 1.23 30.95
CA ILE A 810 -23.25 0.10 31.53
C ILE A 810 -22.48 0.62 32.75
N PRO A 811 -22.58 -0.05 33.92
CA PRO A 811 -21.89 0.40 35.12
C PRO A 811 -20.39 0.09 35.07
N ALA A 812 -19.56 1.04 35.49
CA ALA A 812 -18.13 0.87 35.72
C ALA A 812 -17.80 0.88 37.22
N THR A 813 -16.75 0.16 37.60
CA THR A 813 -16.05 0.38 38.87
C THR A 813 -14.70 1.03 38.58
N ILE A 814 -14.39 2.13 39.28
CA ILE A 814 -13.08 2.76 39.18
C ILE A 814 -12.24 2.29 40.36
N PHE A 815 -11.14 1.59 40.07
CA PHE A 815 -10.16 1.22 41.07
C PHE A 815 -9.00 2.23 41.10
N GLU A 816 -8.45 2.47 42.28
CA GLU A 816 -7.21 3.21 42.49
C GLU A 816 -6.08 2.23 42.86
N GLY A 817 -4.95 2.35 42.18
CA GLY A 817 -3.68 1.73 42.52
C GLY A 817 -2.55 2.76 42.52
N ARG A 818 -1.31 2.26 42.67
CA ARG A 818 -0.11 3.10 42.78
C ARG A 818 1.04 2.57 41.92
N LEU A 819 1.76 3.49 41.27
CA LEU A 819 3.06 3.24 40.65
C LEU A 819 4.09 4.17 41.33
N GLY A 820 4.81 3.63 42.33
CA GLY A 820 5.50 4.49 43.29
C GLY A 820 4.48 5.37 44.03
N ASP A 821 4.72 6.68 44.05
CA ASP A 821 3.78 7.65 44.65
C ASP A 821 2.65 8.09 43.70
N MET A 822 2.73 7.74 42.42
CA MET A 822 1.78 8.16 41.39
C MET A 822 0.46 7.39 41.49
N VAL A 823 -0.66 8.12 41.41
CA VAL A 823 -2.02 7.54 41.39
C VAL A 823 -2.30 6.95 40.02
N VAL A 824 -2.81 5.72 39.98
CA VAL A 824 -3.27 5.06 38.75
C VAL A 824 -4.72 4.63 38.93
N TYR A 825 -5.61 5.09 38.07
CA TYR A 825 -7.01 4.69 38.02
C TYR A 825 -7.21 3.58 36.98
N PHE A 826 -8.03 2.60 37.34
CA PHE A 826 -8.37 1.49 36.46
C PHE A 826 -9.89 1.47 36.23
N VAL A 827 -10.30 1.62 34.97
CA VAL A 827 -11.70 1.49 34.56
C VAL A 827 -12.02 0.00 34.45
N ASP A 828 -12.78 -0.52 35.40
CA ASP A 828 -13.20 -1.93 35.41
C ASP A 828 -14.61 -2.08 34.83
N CYS A 829 -14.70 -2.94 33.83
CA CYS A 829 -15.92 -3.44 33.21
C CYS A 829 -15.60 -4.83 32.69
N PRO A 830 -15.82 -5.89 33.51
CA PRO A 830 -15.43 -7.25 33.14
C PRO A 830 -16.02 -7.71 31.80
N GLN A 831 -17.22 -7.22 31.46
CA GLN A 831 -17.86 -7.49 30.17
C GLN A 831 -17.03 -7.03 28.98
N LEU A 832 -16.15 -6.03 29.13
CA LEU A 832 -15.35 -5.44 28.05
C LEU A 832 -13.84 -5.70 28.19
N TYR A 833 -13.30 -5.78 29.41
CA TYR A 833 -11.85 -5.83 29.65
C TYR A 833 -11.34 -7.15 30.25
N ASP A 834 -12.22 -8.02 30.72
CA ASP A 834 -11.82 -9.35 31.19
C ASP A 834 -11.61 -10.30 30.00
N ARG A 835 -10.47 -10.14 29.32
CA ARG A 835 -10.08 -10.84 28.08
C ARG A 835 -8.64 -11.37 28.16
N GLU A 836 -8.28 -12.26 27.23
CA GLU A 836 -6.93 -12.83 27.13
C GLU A 836 -5.87 -11.84 26.61
N GLY A 837 -6.30 -10.72 26.02
CA GLY A 837 -5.42 -9.71 25.45
C GLY A 837 -6.00 -8.30 25.56
N MET A 838 -5.23 -7.32 25.09
CA MET A 838 -5.56 -5.89 25.19
C MET A 838 -6.31 -5.34 23.97
N TYR A 839 -6.00 -5.85 22.77
CA TYR A 839 -6.56 -5.44 21.48
C TYR A 839 -6.82 -6.66 20.59
N GLY A 840 -7.45 -6.45 19.43
CA GLY A 840 -7.70 -7.47 18.41
C GLY A 840 -9.06 -8.16 18.55
N PHE A 841 -10.01 -7.54 19.26
CA PHE A 841 -11.33 -8.11 19.48
C PHE A 841 -12.36 -7.37 18.61
N GLY A 842 -13.38 -8.08 18.12
CA GLY A 842 -14.40 -7.53 17.22
C GLY A 842 -15.25 -6.39 17.81
N ASP A 843 -15.14 -6.14 19.12
CA ASP A 843 -15.81 -5.08 19.88
C ASP A 843 -14.83 -3.97 20.35
N ASP A 844 -13.65 -3.86 19.74
CA ASP A 844 -12.63 -2.85 20.12
C ASP A 844 -13.13 -1.41 19.96
N ASP A 845 -14.10 -1.15 19.07
CA ASP A 845 -14.80 0.13 18.95
C ASP A 845 -15.59 0.45 20.23
N ALA A 846 -16.43 -0.49 20.69
CA ALA A 846 -17.22 -0.38 21.90
C ALA A 846 -16.33 -0.21 23.14
N ARG A 847 -15.21 -0.93 23.21
CA ARG A 847 -14.25 -0.86 24.32
C ARG A 847 -13.55 0.50 24.39
N SER A 848 -13.08 1.01 23.26
CA SER A 848 -12.46 2.35 23.18
C SER A 848 -13.45 3.48 23.50
N VAL A 849 -14.68 3.39 22.97
CA VAL A 849 -15.75 4.34 23.27
C VAL A 849 -16.09 4.30 24.76
N TYR A 850 -16.28 3.11 25.33
CA TYR A 850 -16.60 2.94 26.73
C TYR A 850 -15.50 3.49 27.64
N PHE A 851 -14.23 3.23 27.32
CA PHE A 851 -13.09 3.80 28.06
C PHE A 851 -13.10 5.33 28.02
N SER A 852 -13.27 5.91 26.83
CA SER A 852 -13.32 7.37 26.64
C SER A 852 -14.46 8.02 27.42
N ARG A 853 -15.64 7.38 27.46
CA ARG A 853 -16.81 7.84 28.23
C ARG A 853 -16.57 7.69 29.72
N ALA A 854 -16.16 6.51 30.19
CA ALA A 854 -15.90 6.24 31.60
C ALA A 854 -14.87 7.19 32.20
N LEU A 855 -13.82 7.53 31.43
CA LEU A 855 -12.81 8.51 31.82
C LEU A 855 -13.41 9.89 32.09
N LEU A 856 -14.34 10.35 31.26
CA LEU A 856 -14.98 11.66 31.44
C LEU A 856 -16.02 11.63 32.58
N GLU A 857 -16.79 10.54 32.69
CA GLU A 857 -17.78 10.36 33.77
C GLU A 857 -17.14 10.22 35.16
N MET A 858 -15.91 9.69 35.27
CA MET A 858 -15.25 9.54 36.57
C MET A 858 -14.72 10.86 37.14
N LEU A 859 -14.50 11.90 36.33
CA LEU A 859 -13.89 13.16 36.80
C LEU A 859 -14.75 13.84 37.88
N PRO A 860 -16.07 14.06 37.69
CA PRO A 860 -16.92 14.61 38.73
C PRO A 860 -17.04 13.68 39.95
N ALA A 861 -17.14 12.37 39.73
CA ALA A 861 -17.29 11.38 40.80
C ALA A 861 -16.06 11.33 41.73
N LEU A 862 -14.87 11.56 41.18
CA LEU A 862 -13.61 11.63 41.93
C LEU A 862 -13.30 13.02 42.49
N GLN A 863 -14.12 14.03 42.19
CA GLN A 863 -13.84 15.44 42.49
C GLN A 863 -12.46 15.87 41.98
N PHE A 864 -12.07 15.36 40.81
CA PHE A 864 -10.80 15.64 40.18
C PHE A 864 -11.02 16.36 38.85
N SER A 865 -10.52 17.60 38.77
CA SER A 865 -10.57 18.41 37.55
C SER A 865 -9.12 18.63 37.08
N PRO A 866 -8.68 17.88 36.04
CA PRO A 866 -7.36 18.08 35.44
C PRO A 866 -7.34 19.37 34.61
N ASP A 867 -6.19 20.04 34.55
CA ASP A 867 -5.98 21.13 33.61
C ASP A 867 -5.84 20.59 32.17
N VAL A 868 -5.20 19.43 32.03
CA VAL A 868 -4.98 18.75 30.74
C VAL A 868 -5.23 17.24 30.85
N ILE A 869 -5.91 16.67 29.84
CA ILE A 869 -5.91 15.22 29.59
C ILE A 869 -4.88 14.95 28.48
N GLN A 870 -3.80 14.22 28.83
CA GLN A 870 -2.83 13.73 27.86
C GLN A 870 -3.30 12.35 27.36
N ILE A 871 -3.51 12.22 26.05
CA ILE A 871 -4.09 11.04 25.42
C ILE A 871 -2.99 10.34 24.63
N HIS A 872 -2.84 9.02 24.82
CA HIS A 872 -1.89 8.21 24.08
C HIS A 872 -2.61 7.36 23.03
N ASP A 873 -2.27 7.58 21.75
CA ASP A 873 -2.77 6.86 20.58
C ASP A 873 -4.31 6.82 20.45
N TRP A 874 -4.82 5.95 19.57
CA TRP A 874 -6.22 5.91 19.15
C TRP A 874 -7.19 5.51 20.27
N TYR A 875 -6.77 4.72 21.26
CA TYR A 875 -7.71 4.04 22.18
C TYR A 875 -8.57 5.00 23.02
N ALA A 876 -8.07 6.21 23.31
CA ALA A 876 -8.82 7.28 23.96
C ALA A 876 -8.92 8.56 23.10
N ALA A 877 -8.63 8.47 21.80
CA ALA A 877 -8.59 9.63 20.90
C ALA A 877 -9.97 10.26 20.63
N LEU A 878 -11.08 9.62 21.05
CA LEU A 878 -12.41 10.22 21.01
C LEU A 878 -12.65 11.27 22.10
N VAL A 879 -11.87 11.29 23.18
CA VAL A 879 -12.02 12.24 24.30
C VAL A 879 -12.16 13.71 23.85
N PRO A 880 -11.29 14.29 23.00
CA PRO A 880 -11.42 15.67 22.58
C PRO A 880 -12.71 15.92 21.79
N ASN A 881 -13.13 14.96 20.95
CA ASN A 881 -14.38 15.05 20.21
C ASN A 881 -15.59 15.00 21.15
N LEU A 882 -15.56 14.13 22.17
CA LEU A 882 -16.62 14.01 23.17
C LEU A 882 -16.73 15.28 24.02
N ILE A 883 -15.61 15.86 24.45
CA ILE A 883 -15.58 17.13 25.18
C ILE A 883 -16.22 18.25 24.33
N ASP A 884 -15.90 18.30 23.04
CA ASP A 884 -16.39 19.34 22.13
C ASP A 884 -17.89 19.23 21.80
N ARG A 885 -18.44 18.01 21.74
CA ARG A 885 -19.81 17.76 21.23
C ARG A 885 -20.83 17.30 22.27
N ILE A 886 -20.37 16.63 23.32
CA ILE A 886 -21.24 16.00 24.33
C ILE A 886 -21.06 16.64 25.71
N TYR A 887 -19.83 16.93 26.12
CA TYR A 887 -19.52 17.55 27.43
C TYR A 887 -19.24 19.05 27.29
N THR A 888 -20.17 19.78 26.67
CA THR A 888 -20.03 21.21 26.34
C THR A 888 -20.16 22.14 27.55
N ASP A 889 -20.69 21.65 28.67
CA ASP A 889 -20.98 22.41 29.88
C ASP A 889 -20.28 21.83 31.12
N GLY A 890 -20.11 22.67 32.14
CA GLY A 890 -19.50 22.29 33.43
C GLY A 890 -17.98 22.11 33.40
N PRO A 891 -17.37 21.60 34.49
CA PRO A 891 -15.91 21.57 34.64
C PRO A 891 -15.16 20.75 33.57
N VAL A 892 -15.80 19.72 33.01
CA VAL A 892 -15.19 18.89 31.94
C VAL A 892 -14.99 19.70 30.66
N SER A 893 -15.86 20.66 30.37
CA SER A 893 -15.75 21.55 29.20
C SER A 893 -14.54 22.49 29.26
N GLU A 894 -13.91 22.67 30.42
CA GLU A 894 -12.74 23.53 30.61
C GLU A 894 -11.41 22.78 30.44
N VAL A 895 -11.44 21.46 30.40
CA VAL A 895 -10.24 20.62 30.34
C VAL A 895 -9.61 20.68 28.95
N ALA A 896 -8.32 20.99 28.88
CA ALA A 896 -7.57 20.96 27.63
C ALA A 896 -7.10 19.53 27.28
N THR A 897 -6.81 19.29 26.01
CA THR A 897 -6.47 17.97 25.48
C THR A 897 -5.16 17.99 24.70
N ALA A 898 -4.26 17.06 25.01
CA ALA A 898 -3.00 16.85 24.30
C ALA A 898 -2.94 15.40 23.78
N LEU A 899 -2.95 15.21 22.46
CA LEU A 899 -2.89 13.87 21.85
C LEU A 899 -1.45 13.53 21.44
N THR A 900 -0.87 12.50 22.04
CA THR A 900 0.43 11.94 21.66
C THR A 900 0.26 10.72 20.75
N ILE A 901 0.81 10.80 19.53
CA ILE A 901 0.87 9.74 18.53
C ILE A 901 2.21 9.01 18.63
N HIS A 902 2.22 7.74 19.05
CA HIS A 902 3.42 6.90 19.11
C HIS A 902 3.62 6.10 17.83
N ASN A 903 2.52 5.68 17.21
CA ASN A 903 2.54 4.94 15.96
C ASN A 903 1.29 5.25 15.12
N LEU A 904 1.48 5.92 13.99
CA LEU A 904 0.38 6.36 13.14
C LEU A 904 -0.34 5.22 12.41
N ALA A 905 0.26 4.03 12.32
CA ALA A 905 -0.36 2.88 11.69
C ALA A 905 -1.58 2.34 12.49
N ALA A 906 -1.65 2.60 13.80
CA ALA A 906 -2.76 2.16 14.65
C ALA A 906 -3.79 3.30 14.82
N GLN A 907 -4.81 3.31 13.96
CA GLN A 907 -5.73 4.46 13.84
C GLN A 907 -7.12 4.26 14.46
N GLY A 908 -7.52 3.01 14.76
CA GLY A 908 -8.88 2.71 15.20
C GLY A 908 -9.93 3.07 14.14
N VAL A 909 -9.84 2.43 12.97
CA VAL A 909 -10.81 2.62 11.88
C VAL A 909 -11.96 1.64 12.03
N PHE A 910 -13.16 2.17 12.23
CA PHE A 910 -14.37 1.40 12.49
C PHE A 910 -15.54 1.79 11.58
N GLY A 911 -16.62 1.02 11.65
CA GLY A 911 -17.88 1.36 11.00
C GLY A 911 -18.63 2.49 11.72
N PHE A 912 -19.69 3.01 11.07
CA PHE A 912 -20.52 4.09 11.62
C PHE A 912 -21.10 3.77 13.02
N GLY A 913 -21.28 2.49 13.35
CA GLY A 913 -21.74 2.03 14.67
C GLY A 913 -20.93 2.58 15.84
N ALA A 914 -19.62 2.83 15.67
CA ALA A 914 -18.77 3.44 16.69
C ALA A 914 -19.25 4.85 17.10
N LEU A 915 -19.78 5.64 16.15
CA LEU A 915 -20.36 6.96 16.45
C LEU A 915 -21.68 6.83 17.18
N THR A 916 -22.51 5.86 16.80
CA THR A 916 -23.76 5.57 17.53
C THR A 916 -23.45 5.15 18.98
N LEU A 917 -22.46 4.29 19.19
CA LEU A 917 -22.02 3.91 20.53
C LEU A 917 -21.48 5.10 21.33
N ALA A 918 -20.77 6.03 20.68
CA ALA A 918 -20.26 7.24 21.31
C ALA A 918 -21.32 8.32 21.57
N GLY A 919 -22.51 8.20 20.96
CA GLY A 919 -23.54 9.24 20.94
C GLY A 919 -23.19 10.41 20.02
N LEU A 920 -22.32 10.21 19.03
CA LEU A 920 -21.82 11.22 18.08
C LEU A 920 -22.46 11.11 16.68
N ASP A 921 -23.40 10.19 16.47
CA ASP A 921 -24.04 9.91 15.19
C ASP A 921 -24.74 11.13 14.57
N LYS A 922 -25.30 12.02 15.39
CA LYS A 922 -25.92 13.28 14.95
C LYS A 922 -24.96 14.19 14.18
N TRP A 923 -23.66 14.15 14.50
CA TRP A 923 -22.64 14.97 13.84
C TRP A 923 -21.99 14.26 12.64
N GLY A 924 -22.38 13.02 12.36
CA GLY A 924 -21.93 12.28 11.18
C GLY A 924 -20.41 12.03 11.14
N LEU A 925 -19.91 11.67 9.96
CA LEU A 925 -18.48 11.53 9.68
C LEU A 925 -17.80 12.91 9.67
N ILE A 926 -16.50 12.96 9.98
CA ILE A 926 -15.73 14.19 9.73
C ILE A 926 -15.64 14.37 8.21
N GLN A 927 -16.06 15.53 7.71
CA GLN A 927 -16.07 15.87 6.29
C GLN A 927 -15.02 16.96 6.09
N VAL A 928 -13.76 16.56 6.07
CA VAL A 928 -12.61 17.48 6.01
C VAL A 928 -12.11 17.63 4.57
N GLY A 929 -12.80 17.03 3.59
CA GLY A 929 -12.45 17.08 2.17
C GLY A 929 -11.28 16.18 1.83
N ILE A 930 -11.05 15.13 2.63
CA ILE A 930 -9.93 14.19 2.50
C ILE A 930 -10.48 12.87 1.97
N PRO A 931 -10.23 12.53 0.69
CA PRO A 931 -10.68 11.28 0.09
C PRO A 931 -10.26 10.06 0.92
N GLY A 932 -11.23 9.23 1.29
CA GLY A 932 -11.01 8.04 2.11
C GLY A 932 -11.27 8.23 3.60
N LEU A 933 -10.98 9.42 4.17
CA LEU A 933 -11.29 9.74 5.57
C LEU A 933 -12.76 10.13 5.76
N ASP A 934 -13.34 10.82 4.77
CA ASP A 934 -14.73 11.30 4.79
C ASP A 934 -15.78 10.18 4.75
N ASN A 935 -15.36 8.94 4.47
CA ASN A 935 -16.22 7.76 4.30
C ASN A 935 -16.08 6.70 5.42
N VAL A 936 -15.22 6.93 6.42
CA VAL A 936 -14.93 5.97 7.49
C VAL A 936 -14.93 6.63 8.88
N VAL A 937 -15.12 5.85 9.95
CA VAL A 937 -14.91 6.36 11.31
C VAL A 937 -13.48 6.12 11.71
N ASN A 938 -12.63 7.14 11.60
CA ASN A 938 -11.25 7.09 12.06
C ASN A 938 -11.14 7.75 13.44
N VAL A 939 -10.95 6.94 14.49
CA VAL A 939 -10.91 7.43 15.88
C VAL A 939 -9.67 8.32 16.12
N LEU A 940 -8.49 7.91 15.65
CA LEU A 940 -7.29 8.72 15.76
C LEU A 940 -7.40 10.02 14.96
N GLY A 941 -7.94 9.96 13.74
CA GLY A 941 -8.20 11.13 12.92
C GLY A 941 -9.11 12.14 13.61
N ARG A 942 -10.18 11.67 14.27
CA ARG A 942 -11.00 12.56 15.13
C ARG A 942 -10.19 13.16 16.27
N GLY A 943 -9.35 12.37 16.93
CA GLY A 943 -8.43 12.89 17.95
C GLY A 943 -7.55 14.02 17.43
N ILE A 944 -6.91 13.84 16.27
CA ILE A 944 -6.06 14.84 15.63
C ILE A 944 -6.87 16.11 15.30
N HIS A 945 -8.07 15.93 14.75
CA HIS A 945 -8.93 17.04 14.37
C HIS A 945 -9.41 17.85 15.59
N PHE A 946 -9.85 17.20 16.67
CA PHE A 946 -10.49 17.87 17.80
C PHE A 946 -9.54 18.27 18.94
N ALA A 947 -8.37 17.64 19.08
CA ALA A 947 -7.45 17.95 20.18
C ALA A 947 -6.99 19.42 20.18
N ASP A 948 -6.64 19.95 21.36
CA ASP A 948 -6.09 21.30 21.50
C ASP A 948 -4.66 21.36 20.97
N VAL A 949 -3.86 20.35 21.27
CA VAL A 949 -2.56 20.12 20.67
C VAL A 949 -2.35 18.63 20.35
N VAL A 950 -1.54 18.37 19.34
CA VAL A 950 -1.12 17.03 18.91
C VAL A 950 0.39 16.97 18.98
N ASN A 951 0.96 15.88 19.47
CA ASN A 951 2.40 15.66 19.38
C ASN A 951 2.73 14.24 18.92
N THR A 952 3.93 14.06 18.39
CA THR A 952 4.53 12.75 18.16
C THR A 952 5.93 12.67 18.77
N VAL A 953 6.52 11.48 18.73
CA VAL A 953 7.67 11.09 19.57
C VAL A 953 9.05 11.46 18.98
N SER A 954 9.08 12.28 17.94
CA SER A 954 10.29 12.96 17.43
C SER A 954 9.93 14.11 16.49
N GLU A 955 10.86 15.04 16.26
CA GLU A 955 10.69 16.20 15.38
C GLU A 955 10.72 15.79 13.92
N ARG A 956 11.68 14.94 13.54
CA ARG A 956 11.74 14.41 12.20
C ARG A 956 10.51 13.59 11.86
N TYR A 957 10.01 12.77 12.79
CA TYR A 957 8.80 11.99 12.52
C TYR A 957 7.56 12.89 12.41
N ALA A 958 7.46 13.99 13.18
CA ALA A 958 6.39 14.97 13.03
C ALA A 958 6.35 15.59 11.61
N ALA A 959 7.51 15.82 11.00
CA ALA A 959 7.61 16.26 9.61
C ALA A 959 7.31 15.12 8.61
N GLU A 960 7.77 13.90 8.90
CA GLU A 960 7.59 12.73 8.05
C GLU A 960 6.13 12.27 7.98
N ILE A 961 5.38 12.25 9.08
CA ILE A 961 3.95 11.85 9.07
C ILE A 961 3.04 12.85 8.34
N GLN A 962 3.56 14.03 8.01
CA GLN A 962 2.88 14.99 7.16
C GLN A 962 3.14 14.71 5.67
N THR A 963 3.97 13.73 5.32
CA THR A 963 4.11 13.27 3.94
C THR A 963 3.23 12.05 3.71
N PRO A 964 2.73 11.84 2.48
CA PRO A 964 1.93 10.65 2.21
C PRO A 964 2.64 9.36 2.58
N GLU A 965 3.95 9.26 2.31
CA GLU A 965 4.79 8.07 2.52
C GLU A 965 4.73 7.51 3.94
N LEU A 966 4.62 8.38 4.94
CA LEU A 966 4.66 8.00 6.36
C LEU A 966 3.43 8.47 7.14
N GLY A 967 2.49 9.14 6.49
CA GLY A 967 1.27 9.66 7.12
C GLY A 967 0.08 8.70 7.12
N GLU A 968 0.22 7.50 6.56
CA GLU A 968 -0.76 6.39 6.69
C GLU A 968 -2.20 6.79 6.28
N GLY A 969 -2.35 7.67 5.28
CA GLY A 969 -3.65 8.19 4.83
C GLY A 969 -4.28 9.24 5.75
N LEU A 970 -3.56 9.66 6.79
CA LEU A 970 -3.89 10.81 7.65
C LEU A 970 -2.98 12.01 7.38
N ASP A 971 -2.04 11.94 6.41
CA ASP A 971 -1.08 13.00 6.12
C ASP A 971 -1.77 14.33 5.80
N GLU A 972 -2.83 14.32 5.02
CA GLU A 972 -3.64 15.52 4.71
C GLU A 972 -4.27 16.11 5.97
N LEU A 973 -4.83 15.25 6.82
CA LEU A 973 -5.46 15.68 8.07
C LEU A 973 -4.42 16.26 9.02
N ILE A 974 -3.26 15.62 9.12
CA ILE A 974 -2.15 16.08 9.96
C ILE A 974 -1.61 17.40 9.41
N ARG A 975 -1.45 17.56 8.09
CA ARG A 975 -1.06 18.83 7.46
C ARG A 975 -2.07 19.94 7.76
N ALA A 976 -3.37 19.64 7.67
CA ALA A 976 -4.43 20.60 8.04
C ALA A 976 -4.36 20.99 9.53
N ASN A 977 -3.86 20.10 10.39
CA ASN A 977 -3.67 20.31 11.81
C ASN A 977 -2.21 20.61 12.20
N ALA A 978 -1.34 20.96 11.24
CA ALA A 978 0.11 21.12 11.48
C ALA A 978 0.42 22.27 12.45
N HIS A 979 -0.44 23.29 12.50
CA HIS A 979 -0.32 24.44 13.41
C HIS A 979 -0.31 24.04 14.90
N LYS A 980 -0.90 22.88 15.22
CA LYS A 980 -0.96 22.32 16.57
C LYS A 980 -0.21 20.98 16.70
N LEU A 981 0.64 20.63 15.72
CA LEU A 981 1.47 19.42 15.73
C LEU A 981 2.87 19.75 16.29
N HIS A 982 3.33 18.95 17.25
CA HIS A 982 4.64 19.09 17.87
C HIS A 982 5.44 17.79 17.81
N GLY A 983 6.75 17.86 17.61
CA GLY A 983 7.65 16.72 17.79
C GLY A 983 8.40 16.81 19.11
N ILE A 984 8.35 15.75 19.93
CA ILE A 984 9.09 15.69 21.19
C ILE A 984 9.77 14.33 21.29
N VAL A 985 11.10 14.33 21.17
CA VAL A 985 11.95 13.12 21.26
C VAL A 985 11.75 12.42 22.61
N ASN A 986 11.61 11.09 22.60
CA ASN A 986 11.52 10.29 23.82
C ASN A 986 12.81 10.35 24.67
N GLY A 987 12.66 10.00 25.95
CA GLY A 987 13.77 9.68 26.84
C GLY A 987 13.77 8.22 27.28
N ILE A 988 14.77 7.82 28.06
CA ILE A 988 14.81 6.54 28.77
C ILE A 988 14.85 6.73 30.29
N ASP A 989 14.43 5.70 31.01
CA ASP A 989 14.43 5.68 32.47
C ASP A 989 15.81 5.28 33.01
N TYR A 990 16.53 6.23 33.61
CA TYR A 990 17.87 5.98 34.18
C TYR A 990 17.81 5.16 35.48
N GLU A 991 16.64 4.89 36.06
CA GLU A 991 16.54 3.91 37.16
C GLU A 991 16.60 2.48 36.64
N ILE A 992 16.14 2.26 35.40
CA ILE A 992 16.12 0.95 34.74
C ILE A 992 17.41 0.75 33.92
N PHE A 993 17.81 1.78 33.17
CA PHE A 993 18.89 1.74 32.20
C PHE A 993 20.11 2.53 32.67
N ASP A 994 20.86 1.98 33.62
CA ASP A 994 22.08 2.58 34.15
C ASP A 994 23.21 1.55 34.27
N PRO A 995 24.23 1.55 33.38
CA PRO A 995 25.33 0.57 33.44
C PRO A 995 26.15 0.66 34.74
N LYS A 996 25.98 1.70 35.54
CA LYS A 996 26.59 1.81 36.87
C LYS A 996 25.91 0.92 37.93
N ARG A 997 24.62 0.58 37.73
CA ARG A 997 23.75 -0.02 38.76
C ARG A 997 22.83 -1.12 38.23
N ASP A 998 22.84 -1.38 36.93
CA ASP A 998 21.97 -2.35 36.30
C ASP A 998 22.22 -3.75 36.89
N PRO A 999 21.24 -4.36 37.58
CA PRO A 999 21.41 -5.66 38.21
C PRO A 999 21.53 -6.80 37.21
N ASN A 1000 21.19 -6.57 35.93
CA ASN A 1000 21.20 -7.59 34.89
C ASN A 1000 22.56 -7.73 34.19
N ILE A 1001 23.51 -6.84 34.47
CA ILE A 1001 24.87 -6.90 33.90
C ILE A 1001 25.90 -7.29 34.98
N PRO A 1002 26.87 -8.16 34.65
CA PRO A 1002 27.82 -8.68 35.62
C PRO A 1002 28.91 -7.68 36.03
N HIS A 1003 29.31 -6.78 35.12
CA HIS A 1003 30.35 -5.78 35.39
C HIS A 1003 29.84 -4.36 35.17
N HIS A 1004 29.71 -3.58 36.25
CA HIS A 1004 29.25 -2.19 36.17
C HIS A 1004 30.32 -1.22 35.68
N TYR A 1005 29.92 -0.22 34.90
CA TYR A 1005 30.82 0.79 34.33
C TYR A 1005 30.18 2.17 34.20
N THR A 1006 31.01 3.17 33.86
CA THR A 1006 30.59 4.56 33.66
C THR A 1006 31.26 5.16 32.44
N ALA A 1007 30.79 6.30 31.94
CA ALA A 1007 31.40 7.00 30.79
C ALA A 1007 32.89 7.35 31.01
N THR A 1008 33.33 7.54 32.26
CA THR A 1008 34.73 7.85 32.62
C THR A 1008 35.59 6.62 32.91
N ALA A 1009 34.97 5.44 33.01
CA ALA A 1009 35.63 4.16 33.29
C ALA A 1009 34.83 3.05 32.59
N ALA A 1010 34.94 2.99 31.26
CA ALA A 1010 34.17 2.11 30.39
C ALA A 1010 34.87 0.77 30.10
N GLU A 1011 36.08 0.57 30.62
CA GLU A 1011 36.88 -0.65 30.47
C GLU A 1011 36.13 -1.94 30.87
N PRO A 1012 35.28 -1.96 31.93
CA PRO A 1012 34.53 -3.15 32.29
C PRO A 1012 33.51 -3.62 31.23
N LYS A 1013 33.12 -2.75 30.28
CA LYS A 1013 32.27 -3.12 29.13
C LYS A 1013 32.90 -4.28 28.32
N ALA A 1014 34.23 -4.33 28.23
CA ALA A 1014 34.93 -5.41 27.53
C ALA A 1014 34.78 -6.77 28.26
N LEU A 1015 34.59 -6.77 29.58
CA LEU A 1015 34.32 -7.96 30.37
C LEU A 1015 32.89 -8.46 30.11
N ASP A 1016 31.90 -7.56 30.14
CA ASP A 1016 30.51 -7.88 29.78
C ASP A 1016 30.42 -8.47 28.36
N ARG A 1017 31.19 -7.95 27.40
CA ARG A 1017 31.28 -8.50 26.04
C ARG A 1017 31.83 -9.92 26.01
N ALA A 1018 32.90 -10.19 26.76
CA ALA A 1018 33.51 -11.51 26.83
C ALA A 1018 32.58 -12.54 27.49
N GLU A 1019 31.83 -12.11 28.52
CA GLU A 1019 30.84 -12.94 29.19
C GLU A 1019 29.63 -13.22 28.28
N LEU A 1020 29.09 -12.19 27.61
CA LEU A 1020 27.99 -12.34 26.64
C LEU A 1020 28.35 -13.30 25.50
N ARG A 1021 29.58 -13.24 24.98
CA ARG A 1021 30.06 -14.22 23.99
C ARG A 1021 30.04 -15.64 24.53
N SER A 1022 30.50 -15.82 25.77
CA SER A 1022 30.53 -17.13 26.42
C SER A 1022 29.12 -17.66 26.70
N GLU A 1023 28.21 -16.80 27.16
CA GLU A 1023 26.79 -17.10 27.41
C GLU A 1023 26.10 -17.57 26.13
N LEU A 1024 26.38 -16.93 24.99
CA LEU A 1024 25.73 -17.19 23.70
C LEU A 1024 26.46 -18.21 22.82
N GLY A 1025 27.56 -18.79 23.28
CA GLY A 1025 28.36 -19.75 22.50
C GLY A 1025 29.08 -19.13 21.28
N LEU A 1026 29.35 -17.83 21.31
CA LEU A 1026 30.16 -17.13 20.30
C LEU A 1026 31.66 -17.30 20.59
N GLU A 1027 32.47 -17.31 19.54
CA GLU A 1027 33.93 -17.37 19.68
C GLU A 1027 34.48 -16.11 20.35
N GLN A 1028 35.49 -16.28 21.21
CA GLN A 1028 36.25 -15.15 21.73
C GLN A 1028 37.10 -14.56 20.60
N SER A 1029 36.92 -13.27 20.31
CA SER A 1029 37.50 -12.62 19.14
C SER A 1029 37.75 -11.14 19.37
N ASP A 1030 38.72 -10.56 18.64
CA ASP A 1030 38.94 -9.11 18.60
C ASP A 1030 38.03 -8.41 17.58
N ARG A 1031 37.17 -9.16 16.87
CA ARG A 1031 36.18 -8.60 15.94
C ARG A 1031 35.03 -7.91 16.69
N PRO A 1032 34.33 -6.93 16.09
CA PRO A 1032 33.20 -6.28 16.74
C PRO A 1032 32.00 -7.21 16.87
N LEU A 1033 31.32 -7.17 18.02
CA LEU A 1033 30.04 -7.82 18.27
C LEU A 1033 28.89 -6.85 17.93
N CYS A 1034 28.16 -7.17 16.88
CA CYS A 1034 27.02 -6.39 16.40
C CYS A 1034 25.72 -6.99 16.93
N ALA A 1035 24.83 -6.16 17.45
CA ALA A 1035 23.58 -6.57 18.04
C ALA A 1035 22.36 -6.06 17.27
N MET A 1036 21.30 -6.85 17.29
CA MET A 1036 19.94 -6.41 16.98
C MET A 1036 19.02 -6.76 18.13
N VAL A 1037 18.39 -5.72 18.72
CA VAL A 1037 17.36 -5.86 19.76
C VAL A 1037 16.08 -5.25 19.19
N SER A 1038 15.24 -6.08 18.55
CA SER A 1038 14.14 -5.58 17.73
C SER A 1038 13.00 -6.58 17.58
N ARG A 1039 11.82 -6.09 17.19
CA ARG A 1039 10.80 -6.95 16.56
C ARG A 1039 11.26 -7.34 15.16
N LEU A 1040 10.95 -8.55 14.72
CA LEU A 1040 11.49 -9.10 13.48
C LEU A 1040 10.51 -8.96 12.30
N TYR A 1041 10.33 -7.74 11.80
CA TYR A 1041 9.45 -7.42 10.67
C TYR A 1041 10.18 -6.57 9.62
N ASP A 1042 9.68 -6.53 8.38
CA ASP A 1042 10.24 -5.73 7.28
C ASP A 1042 10.48 -4.26 7.65
N VAL A 1043 9.55 -3.65 8.40
CA VAL A 1043 9.65 -2.24 8.82
C VAL A 1043 10.91 -1.96 9.66
N LYS A 1044 11.55 -2.99 10.22
CA LYS A 1044 12.82 -2.90 10.96
C LYS A 1044 14.07 -3.11 10.10
N GLY A 1045 13.92 -3.15 8.77
CA GLY A 1045 15.03 -3.26 7.84
C GLY A 1045 15.64 -4.64 7.73
N LEU A 1046 14.89 -5.69 8.10
CA LEU A 1046 15.41 -7.07 8.07
C LEU A 1046 15.59 -7.61 6.66
N ASP A 1047 14.86 -7.08 5.69
CA ASP A 1047 15.08 -7.27 4.25
C ASP A 1047 16.46 -6.74 3.81
N LEU A 1048 16.92 -5.62 4.39
CA LEU A 1048 18.27 -5.10 4.15
C LEU A 1048 19.33 -5.98 4.82
N VAL A 1049 19.07 -6.42 6.04
CA VAL A 1049 19.97 -7.30 6.79
C VAL A 1049 20.13 -8.62 6.05
N GLU A 1050 19.05 -9.27 5.60
CA GLU A 1050 19.10 -10.53 4.86
C GLU A 1050 20.02 -10.46 3.65
N GLN A 1051 19.90 -9.40 2.84
CA GLN A 1051 20.70 -9.21 1.64
C GLN A 1051 22.18 -8.92 1.95
N ALA A 1052 22.44 -8.12 3.00
CA ALA A 1052 23.80 -7.75 3.39
C ALA A 1052 24.51 -8.80 4.27
N MET A 1053 23.77 -9.67 4.95
CA MET A 1053 24.27 -10.62 5.95
C MET A 1053 25.41 -11.51 5.43
N PRO A 1054 25.32 -12.15 4.24
CA PRO A 1054 26.43 -12.95 3.72
C PRO A 1054 27.74 -12.16 3.60
N ALA A 1055 27.67 -10.93 3.11
CA ALA A 1055 28.83 -10.05 2.95
C ALA A 1055 29.37 -9.56 4.31
N LEU A 1056 28.50 -9.26 5.27
CA LEU A 1056 28.88 -8.87 6.64
C LEU A 1056 29.57 -10.01 7.38
N LEU A 1057 29.05 -11.22 7.29
CA LEU A 1057 29.66 -12.41 7.88
C LEU A 1057 31.01 -12.73 7.22
N GLN A 1058 31.13 -12.57 5.90
CA GLN A 1058 32.40 -12.70 5.18
C GLN A 1058 33.41 -11.63 5.60
N PHE A 1059 32.97 -10.40 5.85
CA PHE A 1059 33.82 -9.31 6.38
C PHE A 1059 34.35 -9.63 7.79
N GLY A 1060 33.61 -10.45 8.56
CA GLY A 1060 34.07 -11.06 9.80
C GLY A 1060 33.55 -10.39 11.07
N VAL A 1061 32.38 -9.73 11.02
CA VAL A 1061 31.66 -9.30 12.24
C VAL A 1061 31.01 -10.49 12.94
N GLN A 1062 30.80 -10.40 14.25
CA GLN A 1062 29.91 -11.31 14.98
C GLN A 1062 28.53 -10.67 15.14
N VAL A 1063 27.48 -11.48 15.11
CA VAL A 1063 26.10 -10.98 15.18
C VAL A 1063 25.33 -11.68 16.29
N VAL A 1064 24.69 -10.90 17.16
CA VAL A 1064 23.69 -11.38 18.13
C VAL A 1064 22.33 -10.74 17.83
N VAL A 1065 21.29 -11.55 17.77
CA VAL A 1065 19.91 -11.07 17.58
C VAL A 1065 19.03 -11.56 18.72
N ILE A 1066 18.25 -10.65 19.30
CA ILE A 1066 17.12 -10.97 20.17
C ILE A 1066 15.86 -10.30 19.65
N GLY A 1067 14.79 -11.08 19.52
CA GLY A 1067 13.54 -10.60 18.96
C GLY A 1067 12.58 -11.71 18.56
N THR A 1068 11.36 -11.31 18.22
CA THR A 1068 10.34 -12.19 17.61
C THR A 1068 9.55 -11.38 16.59
N GLY A 1069 8.95 -12.05 15.60
CA GLY A 1069 8.19 -11.41 14.54
C GLY A 1069 7.84 -12.38 13.41
N ASP A 1070 8.02 -11.94 12.16
CA ASP A 1070 7.77 -12.78 11.00
C ASP A 1070 8.64 -14.01 11.02
N ARG A 1071 7.99 -15.16 10.85
CA ARG A 1071 8.64 -16.46 10.89
C ARG A 1071 9.82 -16.59 9.92
N ARG A 1072 9.71 -15.98 8.73
CA ARG A 1072 10.79 -15.89 7.73
C ARG A 1072 12.10 -15.38 8.32
N TYR A 1073 12.04 -14.32 9.13
CA TYR A 1073 13.23 -13.73 9.75
C TYR A 1073 13.71 -14.51 10.96
N GLU A 1074 12.79 -15.06 11.76
CA GLU A 1074 13.16 -15.97 12.83
C GLU A 1074 13.93 -17.18 12.30
N ASP A 1075 13.41 -17.81 11.23
CA ASP A 1075 14.00 -18.98 10.60
C ASP A 1075 15.32 -18.61 9.88
N MET A 1076 15.42 -17.42 9.28
CA MET A 1076 16.67 -16.88 8.74
C MET A 1076 17.76 -16.78 9.82
N PHE A 1077 17.47 -16.16 10.97
CA PHE A 1077 18.47 -16.01 12.04
C PHE A 1077 18.80 -17.35 12.71
N ARG A 1078 17.82 -18.25 12.89
CA ARG A 1078 18.07 -19.63 13.36
C ARG A 1078 18.99 -20.38 12.39
N ARG A 1079 18.76 -20.25 11.09
CA ARG A 1079 19.59 -20.85 10.05
C ARG A 1079 21.02 -20.32 10.09
N TYR A 1080 21.22 -19.00 10.15
CA TYR A 1080 22.58 -18.44 10.26
C TYR A 1080 23.29 -18.85 11.55
N ALA A 1081 22.59 -18.91 12.69
CA ALA A 1081 23.16 -19.40 13.94
C ALA A 1081 23.58 -20.88 13.86
N ALA A 1082 22.81 -21.70 13.14
CA ALA A 1082 23.13 -23.11 12.90
C ALA A 1082 24.27 -23.33 11.88
N GLU A 1083 24.32 -22.52 10.81
CA GLU A 1083 25.34 -22.60 9.76
C GLU A 1083 26.70 -22.02 10.21
N ARG A 1084 26.69 -21.04 11.12
CA ARG A 1084 27.87 -20.31 11.62
C ARG A 1084 27.94 -20.30 13.16
N PRO A 1085 27.94 -21.47 13.82
CA PRO A 1085 28.04 -21.56 15.27
C PRO A 1085 29.39 -20.96 15.70
N GLY A 1086 29.38 -19.94 16.56
CA GLY A 1086 30.57 -19.17 16.95
C GLY A 1086 30.64 -17.74 16.38
N GLN A 1087 29.91 -17.46 15.29
CA GLN A 1087 29.86 -16.12 14.68
C GLN A 1087 28.47 -15.47 14.80
N VAL A 1088 27.40 -16.27 14.77
CA VAL A 1088 26.02 -15.79 14.86
C VAL A 1088 25.29 -16.45 16.04
N ALA A 1089 24.61 -15.64 16.85
CA ALA A 1089 23.71 -16.09 17.91
C ALA A 1089 22.32 -15.49 17.71
N ALA A 1090 21.28 -16.31 17.87
CA ALA A 1090 19.88 -15.92 17.72
C ALA A 1090 19.06 -16.38 18.92
N ALA A 1091 18.57 -15.42 19.72
CA ALA A 1091 17.65 -15.63 20.83
C ALA A 1091 16.24 -15.21 20.40
N ILE A 1092 15.48 -16.15 19.83
CA ILE A 1092 14.14 -15.85 19.34
C ILE A 1092 13.14 -15.85 20.51
N GLY A 1093 12.54 -14.69 20.76
CA GLY A 1093 11.66 -14.43 21.90
C GLY A 1093 11.91 -13.07 22.53
N PHE A 1094 11.35 -12.85 23.72
CA PHE A 1094 11.58 -11.65 24.52
C PHE A 1094 12.18 -12.02 25.89
N ASP A 1095 13.37 -11.51 26.17
CA ASP A 1095 14.07 -11.63 27.44
C ASP A 1095 14.72 -10.28 27.77
N ALA A 1096 14.13 -9.55 28.73
CA ALA A 1096 14.59 -8.21 29.10
C ALA A 1096 15.98 -8.20 29.77
N PRO A 1097 16.28 -9.08 30.75
CA PRO A 1097 17.64 -9.24 31.26
C PRO A 1097 18.69 -9.52 30.17
N LEU A 1098 18.41 -10.44 29.24
CA LEU A 1098 19.32 -10.72 28.14
C LEU A 1098 19.49 -9.51 27.22
N ALA A 1099 18.42 -8.78 26.91
CA ALA A 1099 18.51 -7.55 26.13
C ALA A 1099 19.42 -6.51 26.79
N GLN A 1100 19.37 -6.33 28.12
CA GLN A 1100 20.28 -5.43 28.85
C GLN A 1100 21.74 -5.91 28.79
N ARG A 1101 21.98 -7.22 28.93
CA ARG A 1101 23.33 -7.78 28.71
C ARG A 1101 23.81 -7.58 27.28
N ILE A 1102 22.94 -7.69 26.29
CA ILE A 1102 23.27 -7.37 24.89
C ILE A 1102 23.64 -5.89 24.73
N TYR A 1103 22.86 -4.96 25.29
CA TYR A 1103 23.23 -3.54 25.27
C TYR A 1103 24.55 -3.27 25.99
N ALA A 1104 24.86 -4.01 27.06
CA ALA A 1104 26.11 -3.83 27.79
C ALA A 1104 27.32 -4.44 27.08
N GLY A 1105 27.18 -5.63 26.48
CA GLY A 1105 28.29 -6.36 25.87
C GLY A 1105 28.51 -6.08 24.39
N ALA A 1106 27.51 -5.64 23.63
CA ALA A 1106 27.69 -5.36 22.20
C ALA A 1106 28.56 -4.13 21.94
N ASP A 1107 29.21 -4.10 20.79
CA ASP A 1107 29.97 -2.95 20.30
C ASP A 1107 29.07 -2.03 19.47
N MET A 1108 28.22 -2.63 18.63
CA MET A 1108 27.34 -1.91 17.71
C MET A 1108 25.91 -2.38 17.85
N LEU A 1109 24.95 -1.47 17.69
CA LEU A 1109 23.53 -1.82 17.56
C LEU A 1109 23.04 -1.47 16.15
N TRP A 1110 22.52 -2.44 15.41
CA TRP A 1110 21.96 -2.22 14.09
C TRP A 1110 20.47 -1.87 14.17
N MET A 1111 20.09 -0.73 13.59
CA MET A 1111 18.70 -0.32 13.42
C MET A 1111 18.45 0.21 11.99
N PRO A 1112 18.44 -0.67 10.97
CA PRO A 1112 18.22 -0.29 9.58
C PRO A 1112 16.73 0.00 9.25
N SER A 1113 15.95 0.49 10.22
CA SER A 1113 14.50 0.65 10.13
C SER A 1113 14.04 1.42 8.89
N ARG A 1114 12.96 0.94 8.25
CA ARG A 1114 12.29 1.62 7.13
C ARG A 1114 11.63 2.92 7.60
N TYR A 1115 11.07 2.91 8.80
CA TYR A 1115 10.71 4.10 9.55
C TYR A 1115 10.80 3.79 11.04
N GLU A 1116 11.06 4.82 11.85
CA GLU A 1116 11.18 4.68 13.31
C GLU A 1116 10.65 5.94 14.01
N PRO A 1117 9.40 5.96 14.50
CA PRO A 1117 8.78 7.16 15.05
C PRO A 1117 9.62 7.87 16.11
N GLY A 1118 10.17 7.08 17.05
CA GLY A 1118 11.04 7.56 18.12
C GLY A 1118 12.26 6.65 18.31
N GLY A 1119 12.02 5.35 18.50
CA GLY A 1119 13.06 4.38 18.84
C GLY A 1119 13.54 4.55 20.29
N LEU A 1120 13.55 3.46 21.06
CA LEU A 1120 14.15 3.45 22.41
C LEU A 1120 15.52 2.77 22.42
N ALA A 1121 15.72 1.80 21.53
CA ALA A 1121 16.90 0.94 21.52
C ALA A 1121 18.20 1.72 21.29
N GLN A 1122 18.19 2.74 20.43
CA GLN A 1122 19.35 3.60 20.19
C GLN A 1122 19.70 4.45 21.41
N LEU A 1123 18.70 4.93 22.16
CA LEU A 1123 18.92 5.69 23.39
C LEU A 1123 19.53 4.81 24.48
N ILE A 1124 19.03 3.58 24.63
CA ILE A 1124 19.60 2.58 25.55
C ILE A 1124 21.04 2.24 25.10
N ALA A 1125 21.27 2.05 23.80
CA ALA A 1125 22.60 1.75 23.28
C ALA A 1125 23.60 2.89 23.58
N LEU A 1126 23.24 4.16 23.32
CA LEU A 1126 24.06 5.30 23.69
C LEU A 1126 24.40 5.29 25.18
N ARG A 1127 23.40 5.05 26.04
CA ARG A 1127 23.57 4.99 27.49
C ARG A 1127 24.53 3.90 27.96
N TYR A 1128 24.55 2.75 27.28
CA TYR A 1128 25.44 1.61 27.56
C TYR A 1128 26.73 1.63 26.72
N GLY A 1129 26.99 2.70 25.97
CA GLY A 1129 28.21 2.84 25.16
C GLY A 1129 28.28 1.85 24.00
N THR A 1130 27.14 1.34 23.54
CA THR A 1130 27.00 0.54 22.31
C THR A 1130 26.67 1.48 21.17
N ILE A 1131 27.48 1.49 20.11
CA ILE A 1131 27.42 2.52 19.08
C ILE A 1131 26.31 2.19 18.05
N PRO A 1132 25.30 3.05 17.88
CA PRO A 1132 24.21 2.77 16.93
C PRO A 1132 24.69 2.91 15.48
N VAL A 1133 24.28 1.95 14.63
CA VAL A 1133 24.36 2.01 13.17
C VAL A 1133 22.93 2.01 12.63
N VAL A 1134 22.46 3.16 12.17
CA VAL A 1134 21.03 3.42 11.96
C VAL A 1134 20.73 3.97 10.58
N ARG A 1135 19.52 3.74 10.09
CA ARG A 1135 19.01 4.56 8.97
C ARG A 1135 18.53 5.91 9.51
N ALA A 1136 18.84 7.00 8.82
CA ALA A 1136 18.39 8.35 9.14
C ALA A 1136 16.89 8.53 8.82
N THR A 1137 16.03 8.09 9.74
CA THR A 1137 14.56 8.20 9.67
C THR A 1137 13.97 8.44 11.06
N GLY A 1138 12.90 9.25 11.12
CA GLY A 1138 12.18 9.57 12.35
C GLY A 1138 13.11 9.88 13.53
N GLY A 1139 12.84 9.28 14.69
CA GLY A 1139 13.62 9.53 15.90
C GLY A 1139 15.08 9.09 15.84
N LEU A 1140 15.45 8.21 14.91
CA LEU A 1140 16.87 7.84 14.71
C LEU A 1140 17.66 9.00 14.12
N ALA A 1141 17.07 9.77 13.19
CA ALA A 1141 17.71 10.95 12.61
C ALA A 1141 17.88 12.08 13.64
N ASP A 1142 16.95 12.22 14.58
CA ASP A 1142 17.01 13.25 15.63
C ASP A 1142 18.00 12.91 16.74
N THR A 1143 18.28 11.62 16.95
CA THR A 1143 19.05 11.15 18.11
C THR A 1143 20.47 10.72 17.76
N ILE A 1144 20.71 10.27 16.52
CA ILE A 1144 22.01 9.78 16.05
C ILE A 1144 22.62 10.75 15.05
N LYS A 1145 23.79 11.27 15.39
CA LYS A 1145 24.62 12.13 14.56
C LYS A 1145 25.75 11.30 13.96
N ASP A 1146 25.88 11.32 12.63
CA ASP A 1146 26.91 10.55 11.92
C ASP A 1146 28.31 10.92 12.42
N TYR A 1147 29.12 9.91 12.68
CA TYR A 1147 30.49 10.09 13.15
C TYR A 1147 31.40 10.56 12.01
N ASP A 1148 32.03 11.71 12.19
CA ASP A 1148 33.05 12.23 11.29
C ASP A 1148 34.44 12.05 11.92
N PRO A 1149 35.33 11.22 11.34
CA PRO A 1149 36.67 11.02 11.88
C PRO A 1149 37.58 12.25 11.74
N VAL A 1150 37.23 13.25 10.92
CA VAL A 1150 38.02 14.47 10.70
C VAL A 1150 37.79 15.49 11.82
N THR A 1151 36.54 15.75 12.18
CA THR A 1151 36.15 16.68 13.26
C THR A 1151 36.00 16.01 14.63
N PRO A 1152 36.42 14.74 14.74
CA PRO A 1152 35.81 13.73 15.61
C PRO A 1152 34.44 14.08 16.20
N GLU A 1153 33.43 14.51 15.44
CA GLU A 1153 32.07 14.77 15.96
C GLU A 1153 31.12 13.58 15.69
N GLY A 1154 29.92 13.57 16.28
CA GLY A 1154 28.92 12.50 16.11
C GLY A 1154 28.92 11.44 17.22
N ASN A 1155 27.86 10.63 17.29
CA ASN A 1155 27.61 9.63 18.35
C ASN A 1155 27.19 8.25 17.81
N GLY A 1156 27.18 8.07 16.49
CA GLY A 1156 26.87 6.79 15.82
C GLY A 1156 27.16 6.86 14.33
N PHE A 1157 26.72 5.86 13.58
CA PHE A 1157 26.85 5.80 12.12
C PHE A 1157 25.47 5.77 11.48
N THR A 1158 25.29 6.56 10.42
CA THR A 1158 24.02 6.70 9.73
C THR A 1158 24.13 6.37 8.25
N PHE A 1159 22.99 6.02 7.64
CA PHE A 1159 22.82 5.98 6.18
C PHE A 1159 21.40 6.45 5.81
N ALA A 1160 21.21 6.99 4.60
CA ALA A 1160 19.94 7.64 4.24
C ALA A 1160 19.03 6.76 3.37
N ALA A 1161 19.55 6.24 2.26
CA ALA A 1161 18.77 5.43 1.33
C ALA A 1161 18.43 4.06 1.96
N TYR A 1162 17.20 3.60 1.76
CA TYR A 1162 16.77 2.28 2.20
C TYR A 1162 17.31 1.20 1.25
N ASP A 1163 18.61 0.94 1.36
CA ASP A 1163 19.38 0.11 0.44
C ASP A 1163 20.34 -0.80 1.23
N PRO A 1164 20.45 -2.09 0.89
CA PRO A 1164 21.24 -3.06 1.66
C PRO A 1164 22.74 -2.75 1.62
N TRP A 1165 23.24 -2.14 0.55
CA TRP A 1165 24.65 -1.83 0.39
C TRP A 1165 25.04 -0.52 1.10
N GLN A 1166 24.11 0.41 1.25
CA GLN A 1166 24.26 1.56 2.14
C GLN A 1166 24.31 1.14 3.61
N PHE A 1167 23.46 0.20 4.00
CA PHE A 1167 23.54 -0.43 5.33
C PHE A 1167 24.90 -1.14 5.52
N TYR A 1168 25.29 -1.99 4.57
CA TYR A 1168 26.60 -2.65 4.58
C TYR A 1168 27.76 -1.64 4.73
N ALA A 1169 27.76 -0.56 3.95
CA ALA A 1169 28.77 0.48 4.01
C ALA A 1169 28.83 1.17 5.39
N ALA A 1170 27.69 1.47 6.00
CA ALA A 1170 27.64 2.06 7.34
C ALA A 1170 28.22 1.11 8.41
N VAL A 1171 27.90 -0.19 8.33
CA VAL A 1171 28.48 -1.20 9.24
C VAL A 1171 29.98 -1.33 9.03
N VAL A 1172 30.47 -1.32 7.78
CA VAL A 1172 31.91 -1.37 7.48
C VAL A 1172 32.62 -0.12 8.01
N ARG A 1173 32.06 1.09 7.85
CA ARG A 1173 32.62 2.31 8.45
C ARG A 1173 32.76 2.20 9.97
N ALA A 1174 31.72 1.69 10.63
CA ALA A 1174 31.75 1.46 12.07
C ALA A 1174 32.81 0.43 12.47
N ALA A 1175 32.87 -0.70 11.76
CA ALA A 1175 33.80 -1.79 12.03
C ALA A 1175 35.26 -1.44 11.74
N GLU A 1176 35.54 -0.64 10.72
CA GLU A 1176 36.89 -0.12 10.50
C GLU A 1176 37.29 0.91 11.56
N THR A 1177 36.36 1.78 12.00
CA THR A 1177 36.62 2.71 13.11
C THR A 1177 36.90 1.98 14.42
N TYR A 1178 36.21 0.86 14.67
CA TYR A 1178 36.41 0.00 15.83
C TYR A 1178 37.86 -0.54 15.94
N ARG A 1179 38.57 -0.68 14.81
CA ARG A 1179 39.98 -1.11 14.77
C ARG A 1179 40.95 -0.07 15.31
N HIS A 1180 40.48 1.13 15.63
CA HIS A 1180 41.25 2.22 16.23
C HIS A 1180 40.80 2.48 17.68
N PRO A 1181 41.40 1.81 18.68
CA PRO A 1181 40.88 1.80 20.06
C PRO A 1181 40.74 3.19 20.71
N SER A 1182 41.64 4.12 20.41
CA SER A 1182 41.58 5.49 20.94
C SER A 1182 40.39 6.28 20.40
N LEU A 1183 40.10 6.15 19.09
CA LEU A 1183 38.95 6.78 18.45
C LEU A 1183 37.65 6.13 18.94
N TRP A 1184 37.60 4.80 18.98
CA TRP A 1184 36.43 4.07 19.44
C TRP A 1184 36.09 4.36 20.91
N SER A 1185 37.10 4.35 21.80
CA SER A 1185 36.90 4.68 23.22
C SER A 1185 36.37 6.12 23.41
N SER A 1186 36.86 7.07 22.60
CA SER A 1186 36.37 8.45 22.62
C SER A 1186 34.91 8.56 22.15
N LEU A 1187 34.54 7.78 21.11
CA LEU A 1187 33.16 7.69 20.61
C LEU A 1187 32.22 7.06 21.64
N VAL A 1188 32.62 5.95 22.27
CA VAL A 1188 31.88 5.29 23.37
C VAL A 1188 31.65 6.25 24.53
N LYS A 1189 32.71 6.94 24.99
CA LYS A 1189 32.60 7.92 26.08
C LYS A 1189 31.59 9.01 25.73
N ARG A 1190 31.62 9.53 24.51
CA ARG A 1190 30.68 10.56 24.06
C ARG A 1190 29.26 10.05 24.04
N ALA A 1191 29.02 8.89 23.44
CA ALA A 1191 27.71 8.25 23.41
C ALA A 1191 27.12 8.11 24.82
N MET A 1192 27.92 7.68 25.80
CA MET A 1192 27.48 7.54 27.20
C MET A 1192 27.25 8.87 27.93
N THR A 1193 27.84 9.98 27.46
CA THR A 1193 27.64 11.32 28.05
C THR A 1193 26.45 12.09 27.48
N GLU A 1194 25.87 11.62 26.37
CA GLU A 1194 24.64 12.21 25.83
C GLU A 1194 23.50 12.10 26.85
N ASP A 1195 22.83 13.22 27.14
CA ASP A 1195 21.63 13.19 27.99
C ASP A 1195 20.43 12.71 27.17
N VAL A 1196 20.13 11.43 27.33
CA VAL A 1196 18.97 10.74 26.73
C VAL A 1196 17.88 10.46 27.77
N SER A 1197 17.91 11.13 28.93
CA SER A 1197 16.92 10.95 29.99
C SER A 1197 15.57 11.64 29.69
N TRP A 1198 14.51 11.19 30.36
CA TRP A 1198 13.21 11.86 30.31
C TRP A 1198 13.22 13.30 30.83
N SER A 1199 14.18 13.67 31.71
CA SER A 1199 14.27 15.02 32.29
C SER A 1199 14.34 16.10 31.20
N ARG A 1200 15.08 15.82 30.12
CA ARG A 1200 15.24 16.70 28.96
C ARG A 1200 13.92 16.91 28.22
N SER A 1201 13.17 15.83 28.01
CA SER A 1201 11.94 15.85 27.22
C SER A 1201 10.71 16.32 28.01
N ALA A 1202 10.65 16.03 29.32
CA ALA A 1202 9.51 16.35 30.17
C ALA A 1202 9.23 17.86 30.24
N GLN A 1203 10.25 18.71 30.23
CA GLN A 1203 10.06 20.18 30.18
C GLN A 1203 9.34 20.64 28.91
N ARG A 1204 9.60 19.99 27.76
CA ARG A 1204 8.89 20.28 26.51
C ARG A 1204 7.44 19.83 26.55
N TYR A 1205 7.14 18.73 27.26
CA TYR A 1205 5.75 18.32 27.51
C TYR A 1205 5.02 19.32 28.40
N VAL A 1206 5.68 19.92 29.41
CA VAL A 1206 5.06 21.00 30.21
C VAL A 1206 4.73 22.21 29.35
N GLN A 1207 5.61 22.60 28.43
CA GLN A 1207 5.34 23.67 27.46
C GLN A 1207 4.16 23.32 26.55
N LEU A 1208 4.08 22.07 26.07
CA LEU A 1208 2.97 21.55 25.28
C LEU A 1208 1.63 21.65 26.06
N PHE A 1209 1.62 21.32 27.35
CA PHE A 1209 0.42 21.44 28.18
C PHE A 1209 -0.05 22.88 28.35
N HIS A 1210 0.87 23.82 28.53
CA HIS A 1210 0.51 25.25 28.55
C HIS A 1210 -0.08 25.71 27.21
N ALA A 1211 0.48 25.25 26.08
CA ALA A 1211 -0.09 25.53 24.76
C ALA A 1211 -1.51 24.95 24.60
N ALA A 1212 -1.75 23.72 25.08
CA ALA A 1212 -3.07 23.11 25.09
C ALA A 1212 -4.10 23.95 25.87
N ILE A 1213 -3.72 24.42 27.07
CA ILE A 1213 -4.58 25.26 27.92
C ILE A 1213 -4.90 26.59 27.23
N ALA A 1214 -3.91 27.22 26.60
CA ALA A 1214 -4.11 28.47 25.87
C ALA A 1214 -5.09 28.28 24.70
N ALA A 1215 -4.86 27.25 23.86
CA ALA A 1215 -5.72 26.91 22.74
C ALA A 1215 -7.17 26.61 23.17
N ARG A 1216 -7.34 25.90 24.30
CA ARG A 1216 -8.68 25.60 24.85
C ARG A 1216 -9.43 26.87 25.27
N ARG A 1217 -8.74 27.84 25.89
CA ARG A 1217 -9.34 29.12 26.31
C ARG A 1217 -9.74 29.98 25.12
N GLU A 1218 -8.87 30.05 24.12
CA GLU A 1218 -9.11 30.78 22.87
C GLU A 1218 -10.36 30.23 22.15
N ARG A 1219 -10.46 28.90 22.01
CA ARG A 1219 -11.65 28.25 21.42
C ARG A 1219 -12.96 28.55 22.15
N ARG A 1220 -12.91 28.91 23.44
CA ARG A 1220 -14.08 29.31 24.23
C ARG A 1220 -14.35 30.82 24.22
N GLY A 1221 -13.59 31.61 23.47
CA GLY A 1221 -13.77 33.06 23.39
C GLY A 1221 -13.31 33.80 24.66
N VAL A 1222 -12.45 33.20 25.48
CA VAL A 1222 -11.88 33.85 26.68
C VAL A 1222 -10.53 34.44 26.30
N THR A 1223 -10.53 35.69 25.80
CA THR A 1223 -9.29 36.44 25.53
C THR A 1223 -8.50 36.64 26.81
N ALA A 1224 -7.20 36.35 26.77
CA ALA A 1224 -6.28 36.60 27.88
C ALA A 1224 -6.26 38.10 28.21
N VAL A 1225 -6.77 38.47 29.38
CA VAL A 1225 -6.33 39.72 30.03
C VAL A 1225 -4.92 39.42 30.56
N PRO A 1226 -3.89 40.20 30.21
CA PRO A 1226 -2.56 40.01 30.78
C PRO A 1226 -2.61 40.39 32.27
N ASP A 1227 -2.34 39.41 33.13
CA ASP A 1227 -1.97 39.60 34.54
C ASP A 1227 -0.45 39.46 34.71
#